data_AF-A0A952TUJ8-F1
#
_entry.id   AF-A0A952TUJ8-F1
#
_cell.length_a   1.000
_cell.length_b   1.000
_cell.length_c   1.000
_cell.angle_alpha   90.00
_cell.angle_beta   90.00
_cell.angle_gamma   90.00
#
_symmetry.space_group_name_H-M   'P 1'
#
loop_
_entity.id
_entity.type
_entity.pdbx_description
1 polymer ?
#
loop_
_entity_poly.entity_id
_entity_poly.type
_entity_poly.pdbx_seq_one_letter_code
_entity_poly.pdbx_strand_id
1 'polypeptide(L)'
;MRRCFILILLTFMQINLYSQVPNTLSWQGILQDNNGANLDGQFNITTKLFDVSSGGTALWIETQNNVQISDGLANLTLGEITPLTISFNNQLWLEVQVGAGTPLPRIKLTSVPYALSALSSNEYDPTWNGSNDTTGNIYRNGNVGIGTATPSALLHTSGTGIGAGNVLFEGEFKDTDPGNPPVSGEGTRMMWYPDKAAFRAGYVDGAHWDNDSIGDFSVAMGNNSKALSSHALAIGYENISSGSASTAIGQNNTAMSFSSIAIGYENIASGFVSTAIGWNNKASGYSSTAIGSSLLSSGDYSTALGSSTIASGALSTALGASTKAIGPYSTAFGIGTTASGKRSTVFGSNTTAKSGFETVIGRWNTDYTPIDTSDWNISDRLFVIGNGTSSNARSNALTVLKNGRLGLGTDIPDALLHTNGIGIGGGNVLFTGEYKSTNQGNPPATGGGTRMMWYPDKAAFRVGMVEFNNWNKDSIGNYSIALGHNPKALGTASIALGFSSTASGIYSKAMGYMATASGGYSTAMGYFTNASGANSTVLGLNNTAKSFVETVVGSFNTDYSHGGTSAWVSTDRLFVIGNGTASNSRSNAMTVLKNGRVGLQTVTSPTYALELPNTTTIGIGRGRANDWVLYSDGRLKTNRTEITYGLYEIMKLEPLKYFHHNSITENGVINISNEGANDIGFIAQDLFKILPEIVSPPENEASDLWSVSYSKLTPVLVKAIQEQQSIIDNQNQRIEELERKLEILLNKIGN
;
A
#
# COMPACT_ATOMS: atom_id res chain seq x y z
N MET A 1 -20.35 66.16 23.04
CA MET A 1 -20.18 66.88 24.33
C MET A 1 -18.88 67.69 24.25
N ARG A 2 -18.94 69.02 24.46
CA ARG A 2 -17.83 69.99 24.72
C ARG A 2 -16.72 70.10 23.64
N ARG A 3 -16.64 71.19 22.85
CA ARG A 3 -16.21 72.58 23.13
C ARG A 3 -14.69 72.82 22.89
N CYS A 4 -14.39 73.74 21.96
CA CYS A 4 -13.46 74.90 22.07
C CYS A 4 -12.28 75.02 21.08
N PHE A 5 -12.00 76.32 20.78
CA PHE A 5 -10.83 77.01 20.17
C PHE A 5 -10.81 77.24 18.65
N ILE A 6 -11.12 78.46 18.13
CA ILE A 6 -10.39 79.78 18.05
C ILE A 6 -9.57 79.88 16.74
N LEU A 7 -10.00 80.72 15.77
CA LEU A 7 -9.55 82.11 15.43
C LEU A 7 -8.25 82.09 14.57
N ILE A 8 -8.18 82.58 13.32
CA ILE A 8 -8.02 84.00 12.92
C ILE A 8 -8.01 84.18 11.37
N LEU A 9 -8.63 85.28 10.92
CA LEU A 9 -8.47 86.16 9.72
C LEU A 9 -8.21 85.58 8.31
N LEU A 10 -9.07 85.97 7.35
CA LEU A 10 -8.84 87.18 6.52
C LEU A 10 -10.14 87.62 5.81
N THR A 11 -10.49 88.89 6.00
CA THR A 11 -11.65 89.60 5.44
C THR A 11 -11.41 90.07 4.01
N PHE A 12 -12.40 89.91 3.12
CA PHE A 12 -12.51 90.69 1.88
C PHE A 12 -13.75 91.59 1.94
N MET A 13 -13.51 92.91 1.85
CA MET A 13 -14.49 93.97 1.67
C MET A 13 -15.22 93.83 0.33
N GLN A 14 -16.54 94.01 0.33
CA GLN A 14 -17.29 94.43 -0.86
C GLN A 14 -18.01 95.75 -0.57
N ILE A 15 -17.65 96.79 -1.34
CA ILE A 15 -18.28 98.10 -1.33
C ILE A 15 -19.34 98.11 -2.42
N ASN A 16 -20.58 98.47 -2.07
CA ASN A 16 -21.61 98.83 -3.05
C ASN A 16 -21.71 100.35 -3.10
N LEU A 17 -21.46 100.95 -4.26
CA LEU A 17 -21.71 102.37 -4.56
C LEU A 17 -23.06 102.47 -5.27
N TYR A 18 -24.00 103.27 -4.75
CA TYR A 18 -25.16 103.74 -5.51
C TYR A 18 -24.99 105.24 -5.80
N SER A 19 -25.13 105.57 -7.09
CA SER A 19 -25.08 106.91 -7.68
C SER A 19 -26.35 107.71 -7.35
N GLN A 20 -26.20 108.99 -6.99
CA GLN A 20 -27.30 109.90 -6.63
C GLN A 20 -27.81 110.65 -7.88
N VAL A 21 -29.14 110.66 -8.08
CA VAL A 21 -29.82 111.36 -9.19
C VAL A 21 -29.97 112.85 -8.85
N PRO A 22 -29.64 113.79 -9.77
CA PRO A 22 -29.86 115.23 -9.54
C PRO A 22 -31.36 115.62 -9.51
N ASN A 23 -31.79 116.46 -8.57
CA ASN A 23 -33.19 116.85 -8.32
C ASN A 23 -33.59 118.22 -8.93
N THR A 24 -32.82 118.74 -9.89
CA THR A 24 -33.02 120.08 -10.48
C THR A 24 -33.08 120.03 -12.00
N LEU A 25 -33.80 120.99 -12.61
CA LEU A 25 -34.00 121.11 -14.06
C LEU A 25 -33.75 122.56 -14.50
N SER A 26 -32.81 122.79 -15.41
CA SER A 26 -32.55 124.13 -15.94
C SER A 26 -33.58 124.54 -17.00
N TRP A 27 -34.06 125.77 -16.94
CA TRP A 27 -34.93 126.41 -17.91
C TRP A 27 -34.39 127.79 -18.29
N GLN A 28 -34.51 128.15 -19.57
CA GLN A 28 -34.10 129.45 -20.09
C GLN A 28 -35.17 129.97 -21.06
N GLY A 29 -35.50 131.25 -20.99
CA GLY A 29 -36.47 131.89 -21.90
C GLY A 29 -36.28 133.41 -22.01
N ILE A 30 -36.78 134.00 -23.10
CA ILE A 30 -36.83 135.46 -23.28
C ILE A 30 -38.23 135.96 -22.90
N LEU A 31 -38.29 136.95 -22.02
CA LEU A 31 -39.51 137.55 -21.46
C LEU A 31 -39.63 139.00 -21.95
N GLN A 32 -40.79 139.33 -22.52
CA GLN A 32 -41.11 140.63 -23.11
C GLN A 32 -42.38 141.23 -22.47
N ASP A 33 -42.51 142.55 -22.49
CA ASP A 33 -43.75 143.24 -22.11
C ASP A 33 -44.83 143.14 -23.20
N ASN A 34 -46.03 143.62 -22.91
CA ASN A 34 -47.17 143.57 -23.85
C ASN A 34 -46.98 144.43 -25.12
N ASN A 35 -45.93 145.25 -25.18
CA ASN A 35 -45.57 146.07 -26.35
C ASN A 35 -44.40 145.45 -27.14
N GLY A 36 -43.90 144.26 -26.73
CA GLY A 36 -42.81 143.55 -27.40
C GLY A 36 -41.40 144.02 -26.99
N ALA A 37 -41.27 144.87 -25.97
CA ALA A 37 -39.97 145.27 -25.44
C ALA A 37 -39.47 144.23 -24.42
N ASN A 38 -38.17 143.91 -24.45
CA ASN A 38 -37.55 142.98 -23.50
C ASN A 38 -37.65 143.50 -22.06
N LEU A 39 -37.99 142.63 -21.10
CA LEU A 39 -38.00 142.98 -19.68
C LEU A 39 -36.56 143.12 -19.15
N ASP A 40 -36.32 144.16 -18.35
CA ASP A 40 -35.03 144.41 -17.68
C ASP A 40 -35.27 144.85 -16.22
N GLY A 41 -34.64 144.18 -15.26
CA GLY A 41 -34.84 144.39 -13.82
C GLY A 41 -35.09 143.12 -13.00
N GLN A 42 -35.43 143.27 -11.72
CA GLN A 42 -35.75 142.16 -10.82
C GLN A 42 -37.24 141.82 -10.82
N PHE A 43 -37.57 140.56 -11.06
CA PHE A 43 -38.95 140.08 -11.04
C PHE A 43 -39.07 138.79 -10.22
N ASN A 44 -40.23 138.59 -9.60
CA ASN A 44 -40.58 137.29 -9.01
C ASN A 44 -41.16 136.41 -10.12
N ILE A 45 -40.58 135.23 -10.34
CA ILE A 45 -41.04 134.29 -11.37
C ILE A 45 -41.64 133.07 -10.69
N THR A 46 -42.93 132.84 -10.92
CA THR A 46 -43.63 131.62 -10.52
C THR A 46 -43.65 130.64 -11.69
N THR A 47 -43.10 129.45 -11.48
CA THR A 47 -43.11 128.34 -12.43
C THR A 47 -44.00 127.21 -11.92
N LYS A 48 -44.75 126.59 -12.83
CA LYS A 48 -45.67 125.49 -12.51
C LYS A 48 -45.58 124.39 -13.54
N LEU A 49 -45.62 123.13 -13.10
CA LEU A 49 -45.68 121.96 -13.99
C LEU A 49 -47.07 121.34 -13.97
N PHE A 50 -47.54 120.93 -15.14
CA PHE A 50 -48.84 120.31 -15.37
C PHE A 50 -48.70 119.07 -16.25
N ASP A 51 -49.65 118.15 -16.14
CA ASP A 51 -49.88 116.99 -17.02
C ASP A 51 -51.01 117.24 -18.04
N VAL A 52 -51.41 118.52 -18.24
CA VAL A 52 -52.33 118.98 -19.30
C VAL A 52 -51.87 120.31 -19.93
N SER A 53 -52.15 120.54 -21.21
CA SER A 53 -51.70 121.73 -21.97
C SER A 53 -52.43 123.04 -21.63
N SER A 54 -53.62 122.99 -21.02
CA SER A 54 -54.40 124.14 -20.56
C SER A 54 -55.38 123.74 -19.44
N GLY A 55 -55.60 124.57 -18.43
CA GLY A 55 -56.43 124.21 -17.26
C GLY A 55 -55.72 123.25 -16.29
N GLY A 56 -56.47 122.56 -15.42
CA GLY A 56 -55.91 121.58 -14.47
C GLY A 56 -55.21 122.19 -13.24
N THR A 57 -54.88 121.32 -12.28
CA THR A 57 -54.14 121.68 -11.05
C THR A 57 -52.65 121.50 -11.28
N ALA A 58 -51.82 122.40 -10.78
CA ALA A 58 -50.37 122.26 -10.93
C ALA A 58 -49.86 121.07 -10.09
N LEU A 59 -49.08 120.19 -10.72
CA LEU A 59 -48.41 119.05 -10.07
C LEU A 59 -47.23 119.50 -9.21
N TRP A 60 -46.65 120.64 -9.57
CA TRP A 60 -45.53 121.24 -8.88
C TRP A 60 -45.55 122.75 -9.13
N ILE A 61 -45.21 123.54 -8.11
CA ILE A 61 -45.18 125.00 -8.15
C ILE A 61 -43.92 125.47 -7.40
N GLU A 62 -43.18 126.41 -8.00
CA GLU A 62 -42.08 127.11 -7.36
C GLU A 62 -42.16 128.61 -7.69
N THR A 63 -41.92 129.48 -6.71
CA THR A 63 -41.75 130.92 -6.96
C THR A 63 -40.35 131.35 -6.55
N GLN A 64 -39.55 131.75 -7.53
CA GLN A 64 -38.23 132.33 -7.31
C GLN A 64 -38.36 133.85 -7.22
N ASN A 65 -37.92 134.42 -6.11
CA ASN A 65 -38.02 135.86 -5.85
C ASN A 65 -36.75 136.59 -6.30
N ASN A 66 -36.89 137.83 -6.78
CA ASN A 66 -35.79 138.70 -7.21
C ASN A 66 -34.89 138.11 -8.32
N VAL A 67 -35.48 137.38 -9.27
CA VAL A 67 -34.76 136.86 -10.44
C VAL A 67 -34.32 138.03 -11.30
N GLN A 68 -33.00 138.14 -11.55
CA GLN A 68 -32.45 139.13 -12.47
C GLN A 68 -32.80 138.74 -13.90
N ILE A 69 -33.51 139.63 -14.59
CA ILE A 69 -33.73 139.54 -16.03
C ILE A 69 -32.95 140.70 -16.64
N SER A 70 -32.06 140.41 -17.59
CA SER A 70 -31.32 141.42 -18.34
C SER A 70 -31.51 141.15 -19.83
N ASP A 71 -31.92 142.18 -20.57
CA ASP A 71 -32.28 142.09 -21.99
C ASP A 71 -33.28 140.96 -22.29
N GLY A 72 -34.28 140.79 -21.42
CA GLY A 72 -35.35 139.81 -21.54
C GLY A 72 -34.96 138.39 -21.17
N LEU A 73 -33.68 138.04 -21.02
CA LEU A 73 -33.26 136.67 -20.76
C LEU A 73 -33.44 136.28 -19.28
N ALA A 74 -34.25 135.25 -19.02
CA ALA A 74 -34.39 134.62 -17.72
C ALA A 74 -33.78 133.20 -17.73
N ASN A 75 -32.90 132.93 -16.77
CA ASN A 75 -32.31 131.63 -16.51
C ASN A 75 -32.75 131.15 -15.12
N LEU A 76 -33.38 129.98 -15.05
CA LEU A 76 -33.94 129.40 -13.84
C LEU A 76 -33.45 127.97 -13.69
N THR A 77 -33.19 127.56 -12.45
CA THR A 77 -33.03 126.15 -12.10
C THR A 77 -34.27 125.74 -11.31
N LEU A 78 -35.17 125.02 -11.95
CA LEU A 78 -36.38 124.48 -11.34
C LEU A 78 -36.01 123.36 -10.38
N GLY A 79 -36.67 123.27 -9.23
CA GLY A 79 -36.35 122.28 -8.19
C GLY A 79 -35.37 122.79 -7.14
N GLU A 80 -34.88 124.04 -7.25
CA GLU A 80 -33.88 124.62 -6.36
C GLU A 80 -34.50 125.08 -5.03
N ILE A 81 -35.68 125.74 -5.06
CA ILE A 81 -36.41 126.11 -3.83
C ILE A 81 -37.38 125.00 -3.41
N THR A 82 -38.14 124.44 -4.36
CA THR A 82 -39.08 123.35 -4.10
C THR A 82 -38.64 122.11 -4.88
N PRO A 83 -38.04 121.08 -4.24
CA PRO A 83 -37.49 119.92 -4.94
C PRO A 83 -38.46 119.26 -5.92
N LEU A 84 -37.96 118.85 -7.09
CA LEU A 84 -38.76 118.11 -8.08
C LEU A 84 -38.96 116.67 -7.64
N THR A 85 -40.08 116.39 -6.97
CA THR A 85 -40.46 115.05 -6.46
C THR A 85 -41.50 114.33 -7.33
N ILE A 86 -41.82 114.90 -8.49
CA ILE A 86 -42.81 114.35 -9.42
C ILE A 86 -42.23 113.24 -10.29
N SER A 87 -43.09 112.34 -10.77
CA SER A 87 -42.70 111.29 -11.74
C SER A 87 -42.63 111.87 -13.16
N PHE A 88 -41.58 111.51 -13.91
CA PHE A 88 -41.39 111.87 -15.32
C PHE A 88 -41.93 110.81 -16.30
N ASN A 89 -42.80 109.91 -15.84
CA ASN A 89 -43.33 108.82 -16.67
C ASN A 89 -44.42 109.28 -17.66
N ASN A 90 -44.92 110.52 -17.53
CA ASN A 90 -45.96 111.12 -18.37
C ASN A 90 -45.49 112.45 -18.98
N GLN A 91 -46.16 112.93 -20.03
CA GLN A 91 -45.85 114.21 -20.68
C GLN A 91 -46.15 115.40 -19.75
N LEU A 92 -45.17 116.30 -19.59
CA LEU A 92 -45.29 117.50 -18.75
C LEU A 92 -45.28 118.81 -19.57
N TRP A 93 -45.95 119.83 -19.03
CA TRP A 93 -46.03 121.20 -19.54
C TRP A 93 -45.64 122.22 -18.46
N LEU A 94 -44.79 123.19 -18.82
CA LEU A 94 -44.29 124.25 -17.95
C LEU A 94 -45.04 125.57 -18.21
N GLU A 95 -45.64 126.15 -17.17
CA GLU A 95 -46.25 127.48 -17.16
C GLU A 95 -45.34 128.45 -16.38
N VAL A 96 -45.11 129.64 -16.94
CA VAL A 96 -44.26 130.68 -16.32
C VAL A 96 -45.08 131.94 -16.13
N GLN A 97 -45.08 132.50 -14.93
CA GLN A 97 -45.78 133.74 -14.58
C GLN A 97 -44.80 134.72 -13.95
N VAL A 98 -44.77 135.96 -14.46
CA VAL A 98 -43.87 137.02 -13.99
C VAL A 98 -44.66 138.03 -13.14
N GLY A 99 -44.29 138.20 -11.87
CA GLY A 99 -44.97 139.07 -10.91
C GLY A 99 -46.45 138.72 -10.74
N ALA A 100 -47.30 139.74 -10.68
CA ALA A 100 -48.77 139.59 -10.68
C ALA A 100 -49.39 139.59 -12.09
N GLY A 101 -48.58 139.45 -13.15
CA GLY A 101 -49.03 139.46 -14.54
C GLY A 101 -49.78 138.19 -14.94
N THR A 102 -50.40 138.21 -16.13
CA THR A 102 -51.04 137.02 -16.72
C THR A 102 -50.01 135.93 -17.01
N PRO A 103 -50.28 134.64 -16.70
CA PRO A 103 -49.38 133.54 -17.01
C PRO A 103 -49.10 133.43 -18.51
N LEU A 104 -47.85 133.11 -18.86
CA LEU A 104 -47.45 132.84 -20.24
C LEU A 104 -48.03 131.50 -20.74
N PRO A 105 -48.19 131.33 -22.07
CA PRO A 105 -48.62 130.04 -22.64
C PRO A 105 -47.71 128.89 -22.20
N ARG A 106 -48.31 127.74 -21.89
CA ARG A 106 -47.55 126.58 -21.41
C ARG A 106 -46.62 126.01 -22.47
N ILE A 107 -45.39 125.73 -22.07
CA ILE A 107 -44.34 125.15 -22.92
C ILE A 107 -44.31 123.63 -22.69
N LYS A 108 -44.41 122.84 -23.76
CA LYS A 108 -44.28 121.38 -23.69
C LYS A 108 -42.83 121.00 -23.37
N LEU A 109 -42.59 120.20 -22.33
CA LEU A 109 -41.26 119.65 -22.05
C LEU A 109 -41.00 118.47 -23.00
N THR A 110 -40.19 118.67 -24.04
CA THR A 110 -40.03 117.69 -25.13
C THR A 110 -38.92 116.66 -24.94
N SER A 111 -38.03 116.83 -23.95
CA SER A 111 -37.09 115.79 -23.47
C SER A 111 -36.15 116.34 -22.40
N VAL A 112 -36.03 115.64 -21.27
CA VAL A 112 -34.84 115.64 -20.40
C VAL A 112 -34.76 114.26 -19.70
N PRO A 113 -33.64 113.90 -19.07
CA PRO A 113 -32.68 112.87 -19.44
C PRO A 113 -32.91 111.49 -18.79
N TYR A 114 -32.36 110.46 -19.45
CA TYR A 114 -32.32 109.04 -19.06
C TYR A 114 -33.60 108.22 -19.26
N ALA A 115 -33.73 107.73 -20.49
CA ALA A 115 -34.43 106.49 -20.81
C ALA A 115 -33.83 105.33 -20.00
N LEU A 116 -34.65 104.75 -19.12
CA LEU A 116 -34.33 103.58 -18.31
C LEU A 116 -34.98 102.34 -18.97
N SER A 117 -34.19 101.46 -19.57
CA SER A 117 -34.41 99.99 -19.60
C SER A 117 -33.36 99.29 -20.49
N ALA A 118 -32.32 98.74 -19.87
CA ALA A 118 -31.46 97.71 -20.47
C ALA A 118 -31.33 96.56 -19.45
N LEU A 119 -32.20 95.56 -19.58
CA LEU A 119 -32.11 94.27 -18.91
C LEU A 119 -32.55 93.19 -19.91
N SER A 120 -31.57 92.65 -20.65
CA SER A 120 -31.45 91.26 -21.14
C SER A 120 -30.69 91.20 -22.47
N SER A 121 -29.56 90.51 -22.48
CA SER A 121 -28.78 90.18 -23.69
C SER A 121 -28.70 88.66 -23.82
N ASN A 122 -29.33 88.13 -24.87
CA ASN A 122 -29.18 86.76 -25.36
C ASN A 122 -28.23 86.79 -26.57
N GLU A 123 -27.15 86.00 -26.56
CA GLU A 123 -26.36 85.67 -27.77
C GLU A 123 -26.01 84.18 -27.80
N TYR A 124 -25.95 83.63 -29.02
CA TYR A 124 -26.02 82.22 -29.45
C TYR A 124 -24.79 81.88 -30.33
N ASP A 125 -24.17 80.68 -30.18
CA ASP A 125 -22.98 80.18 -30.92
C ASP A 125 -23.28 78.79 -31.59
N PRO A 126 -22.85 78.51 -32.85
CA PRO A 126 -23.44 77.51 -33.74
C PRO A 126 -22.65 76.19 -33.97
N THR A 127 -21.95 75.60 -32.99
CA THR A 127 -21.34 74.23 -33.13
C THR A 127 -22.09 73.10 -32.41
N TRP A 128 -23.26 73.37 -31.83
CA TRP A 128 -24.06 72.41 -31.07
C TRP A 128 -25.39 72.14 -31.78
N ASN A 129 -25.54 71.01 -32.49
CA ASN A 129 -26.82 70.65 -33.14
C ASN A 129 -27.73 69.80 -32.23
N GLY A 130 -28.00 70.36 -31.06
CA GLY A 130 -28.92 69.88 -30.03
C GLY A 130 -29.23 71.08 -29.15
N SER A 131 -30.49 71.29 -28.75
CA SER A 131 -30.97 72.48 -28.05
C SER A 131 -30.00 73.03 -26.98
N ASN A 132 -29.61 74.30 -27.15
CA ASN A 132 -28.55 75.00 -26.44
C ASN A 132 -28.85 75.32 -24.97
N ASP A 133 -27.97 74.84 -24.07
CA ASP A 133 -27.73 75.40 -22.73
C ASP A 133 -26.30 75.95 -22.69
N THR A 134 -26.15 77.28 -22.72
CA THR A 134 -24.87 78.01 -22.85
C THR A 134 -24.24 78.44 -21.52
N THR A 135 -24.57 77.79 -20.40
CA THR A 135 -23.80 77.97 -19.14
C THR A 135 -22.85 76.82 -18.82
N GLY A 136 -22.77 75.80 -19.68
CA GLY A 136 -22.12 74.53 -19.30
C GLY A 136 -22.81 73.84 -18.11
N ASN A 137 -23.94 74.37 -17.66
CA ASN A 137 -24.72 73.79 -16.59
C ASN A 137 -25.80 72.94 -17.24
N ILE A 138 -25.68 71.62 -17.15
CA ILE A 138 -26.86 70.76 -17.21
C ILE A 138 -27.76 71.20 -16.04
N TYR A 139 -28.78 72.04 -16.27
CA TYR A 139 -29.63 72.53 -15.18
C TYR A 139 -30.56 71.43 -14.65
N ARG A 140 -30.04 70.76 -13.61
CA ARG A 140 -30.71 70.30 -12.37
C ARG A 140 -32.05 69.57 -12.56
N ASN A 141 -31.96 68.31 -13.03
CA ASN A 141 -32.78 67.12 -12.65
C ASN A 141 -33.17 66.18 -13.82
N GLY A 142 -32.36 66.04 -14.89
CA GLY A 142 -32.68 65.16 -16.05
C GLY A 142 -31.52 64.32 -16.59
N ASN A 143 -31.86 63.33 -17.42
CA ASN A 143 -30.94 62.39 -18.09
C ASN A 143 -30.21 63.04 -19.28
N VAL A 144 -28.90 62.82 -19.43
CA VAL A 144 -28.06 63.29 -20.55
C VAL A 144 -27.99 62.23 -21.64
N GLY A 145 -28.51 62.54 -22.83
CA GLY A 145 -28.41 61.69 -24.02
C GLY A 145 -27.38 62.19 -25.02
N ILE A 146 -26.39 61.37 -25.38
CA ILE A 146 -25.44 61.64 -26.46
C ILE A 146 -25.81 60.74 -27.63
N GLY A 147 -26.37 61.33 -28.70
CA GLY A 147 -26.87 60.58 -29.86
C GLY A 147 -28.26 59.94 -29.68
N THR A 148 -29.00 60.30 -28.62
CA THR A 148 -30.40 59.88 -28.40
C THR A 148 -31.22 60.99 -27.74
N ALA A 149 -32.45 61.18 -28.23
CA ALA A 149 -33.40 62.14 -27.67
C ALA A 149 -34.19 61.60 -26.47
N THR A 150 -34.10 60.28 -26.20
CA THR A 150 -34.81 59.62 -25.10
C THR A 150 -33.82 58.84 -24.23
N PRO A 151 -32.97 59.53 -23.43
CA PRO A 151 -31.96 58.88 -22.62
C PRO A 151 -32.58 58.10 -21.45
N SER A 152 -32.24 56.81 -21.35
CA SER A 152 -32.78 55.89 -20.34
C SER A 152 -32.05 55.94 -19.00
N ALA A 153 -30.92 56.65 -18.93
CA ALA A 153 -30.10 56.82 -17.73
C ALA A 153 -29.52 58.24 -17.69
N LEU A 154 -28.98 58.65 -16.53
CA LEU A 154 -28.40 59.99 -16.34
C LEU A 154 -27.32 60.34 -17.38
N LEU A 155 -26.66 59.31 -17.93
CA LEU A 155 -25.83 59.41 -19.13
C LEU A 155 -26.16 58.21 -20.04
N HIS A 156 -26.62 58.45 -21.27
CA HIS A 156 -26.91 57.42 -22.28
C HIS A 156 -26.26 57.83 -23.62
N THR A 157 -25.31 57.03 -24.11
CA THR A 157 -24.74 57.17 -25.45
C THR A 157 -25.44 56.23 -26.44
N SER A 158 -25.79 56.70 -27.63
CA SER A 158 -26.41 55.90 -28.70
C SER A 158 -25.83 56.27 -30.07
N GLY A 159 -25.66 55.29 -30.95
CA GLY A 159 -25.11 55.51 -32.28
C GLY A 159 -25.23 54.30 -33.20
N THR A 160 -25.25 54.54 -34.51
CA THR A 160 -25.18 53.49 -35.55
C THR A 160 -23.99 53.78 -36.48
N GLY A 161 -23.17 52.77 -36.79
CA GLY A 161 -21.91 52.92 -37.54
C GLY A 161 -20.67 52.56 -36.71
N ILE A 162 -19.49 52.56 -37.35
CA ILE A 162 -18.22 52.22 -36.67
C ILE A 162 -17.87 53.34 -35.67
N GLY A 163 -17.76 53.00 -34.39
CA GLY A 163 -17.36 53.93 -33.32
C GLY A 163 -18.50 54.74 -32.69
N ALA A 164 -19.71 54.69 -33.26
CA ALA A 164 -20.86 55.44 -32.75
C ALA A 164 -21.43 54.79 -31.48
N GLY A 165 -21.66 55.58 -30.43
CA GLY A 165 -22.17 55.11 -29.12
C GLY A 165 -21.09 54.69 -28.12
N ASN A 166 -19.82 54.66 -28.51
CA ASN A 166 -18.70 54.34 -27.62
C ASN A 166 -18.43 55.47 -26.62
N VAL A 167 -17.93 55.12 -25.44
CA VAL A 167 -17.33 56.05 -24.48
C VAL A 167 -15.84 55.72 -24.38
N LEU A 168 -14.99 56.67 -24.73
CA LEU A 168 -13.53 56.56 -24.59
C LEU A 168 -13.10 57.27 -23.32
N PHE A 169 -12.42 56.55 -22.43
CA PHE A 169 -11.75 57.11 -21.27
C PHE A 169 -10.25 57.09 -21.53
N GLU A 170 -9.61 58.26 -21.48
CA GLU A 170 -8.18 58.42 -21.71
C GLU A 170 -7.49 59.10 -20.52
N GLY A 171 -6.18 58.90 -20.41
CA GLY A 171 -5.33 59.52 -19.40
C GLY A 171 -3.93 58.88 -19.39
N GLU A 172 -3.00 59.53 -18.71
CA GLU A 172 -1.60 59.10 -18.65
C GLU A 172 -1.35 58.13 -17.49
N PHE A 173 -0.65 57.03 -17.74
CA PHE A 173 -0.14 56.14 -16.69
C PHE A 173 1.10 56.74 -16.05
N LYS A 174 1.17 56.73 -14.70
CA LYS A 174 2.27 57.28 -13.92
C LYS A 174 2.92 56.17 -13.07
N ASP A 175 4.12 55.77 -13.47
CA ASP A 175 4.91 54.74 -12.77
C ASP A 175 5.52 55.24 -11.44
N THR A 176 5.65 56.56 -11.28
CA THR A 176 6.16 57.19 -10.06
C THR A 176 5.23 58.32 -9.62
N ASP A 177 4.90 58.35 -8.32
CA ASP A 177 4.07 59.37 -7.68
C ASP A 177 2.69 59.60 -8.35
N PRO A 178 1.84 58.55 -8.45
CA PRO A 178 0.49 58.70 -8.95
C PRO A 178 -0.32 59.61 -8.03
N GLY A 179 -1.17 60.46 -8.61
CA GLY A 179 -1.97 61.43 -7.88
C GLY A 179 -3.02 60.79 -6.96
N ASN A 180 -3.95 61.59 -6.45
CA ASN A 180 -5.13 61.02 -5.79
C ASN A 180 -6.20 60.66 -6.82
N PRO A 181 -6.97 59.57 -6.61
CA PRO A 181 -8.13 59.30 -7.45
C PRO A 181 -9.13 60.46 -7.39
N PRO A 182 -9.98 60.64 -8.43
CA PRO A 182 -10.95 61.74 -8.50
C PRO A 182 -11.91 61.83 -7.32
N VAL A 183 -12.14 60.72 -6.62
CA VAL A 183 -12.97 60.63 -5.43
C VAL A 183 -12.43 59.54 -4.50
N SER A 184 -12.32 59.85 -3.21
CA SER A 184 -11.89 58.93 -2.14
C SER A 184 -13.06 58.53 -1.22
N GLY A 185 -12.83 57.59 -0.30
CA GLY A 185 -13.80 57.20 0.74
C GLY A 185 -15.03 56.42 0.25
N GLU A 186 -16.08 56.36 1.08
CA GLU A 186 -17.27 55.52 0.91
C GLU A 186 -18.19 55.94 -0.26
N GLY A 187 -18.89 54.99 -0.88
CA GLY A 187 -19.93 55.23 -1.90
C GLY A 187 -19.85 54.35 -3.15
N THR A 188 -20.94 54.30 -3.92
CA THR A 188 -21.07 53.55 -5.19
C THR A 188 -20.52 54.33 -6.37
N ARG A 189 -19.63 53.75 -7.16
CA ARG A 189 -19.07 54.41 -8.36
C ARG A 189 -18.52 53.42 -9.39
N MET A 190 -18.41 53.89 -10.64
CA MET A 190 -17.53 53.33 -11.68
C MET A 190 -16.43 54.36 -11.93
N MET A 191 -15.17 53.94 -11.87
CA MET A 191 -14.02 54.82 -11.95
C MET A 191 -12.91 54.17 -12.78
N TRP A 192 -12.54 54.85 -13.85
CA TRP A 192 -11.26 54.66 -14.53
C TRP A 192 -10.23 55.57 -13.86
N TYR A 193 -9.15 55.00 -13.34
CA TYR A 193 -8.07 55.75 -12.70
C TYR A 193 -6.80 55.65 -13.55
N PRO A 194 -6.56 56.62 -14.47
CA PRO A 194 -5.52 56.52 -15.48
C PRO A 194 -4.11 56.49 -14.91
N ASP A 195 -3.81 57.26 -13.85
CA ASP A 195 -2.48 57.31 -13.23
C ASP A 195 -1.96 55.90 -12.84
N LYS A 196 -2.87 54.98 -12.48
CA LYS A 196 -2.53 53.58 -12.18
C LYS A 196 -3.07 52.58 -13.21
N ALA A 197 -3.62 53.04 -14.33
CA ALA A 197 -4.31 52.22 -15.34
C ALA A 197 -5.32 51.23 -14.71
N ALA A 198 -6.03 51.67 -13.67
CA ALA A 198 -6.82 50.82 -12.80
C ALA A 198 -8.33 51.01 -13.03
N PHE A 199 -9.08 49.92 -12.99
CA PHE A 199 -10.54 49.94 -13.15
C PHE A 199 -11.26 49.59 -11.84
N ARG A 200 -12.26 50.38 -11.48
CA ARG A 200 -13.09 50.21 -10.28
C ARG A 200 -14.57 50.29 -10.61
N ALA A 201 -15.39 49.38 -10.10
CA ALA A 201 -16.84 49.44 -10.31
C ALA A 201 -17.63 48.75 -9.18
N GLY A 202 -18.59 49.44 -8.56
CA GLY A 202 -19.39 48.90 -7.45
C GLY A 202 -19.42 49.80 -6.21
N TYR A 203 -19.55 49.20 -5.04
CA TYR A 203 -19.74 49.89 -3.75
C TYR A 203 -18.56 49.65 -2.80
N VAL A 204 -18.14 50.70 -2.10
CA VAL A 204 -17.16 50.63 -1.00
C VAL A 204 -17.67 51.38 0.21
N ASP A 205 -17.42 50.88 1.41
CA ASP A 205 -17.82 51.50 2.70
C ASP A 205 -16.63 52.12 3.46
N GLY A 206 -15.53 52.43 2.77
CA GLY A 206 -14.35 53.02 3.38
C GLY A 206 -13.25 53.36 2.37
N ALA A 207 -12.01 53.42 2.84
CA ALA A 207 -10.80 53.76 2.06
C ALA A 207 -10.33 52.66 1.07
N HIS A 208 -11.24 51.78 0.64
CA HIS A 208 -10.95 50.62 -0.20
C HIS A 208 -10.38 51.01 -1.58
N TRP A 209 -10.78 52.16 -2.11
CA TRP A 209 -10.34 52.70 -3.40
C TRP A 209 -9.62 54.04 -3.28
N ASP A 210 -9.01 54.30 -2.13
CA ASP A 210 -8.07 55.42 -1.98
C ASP A 210 -6.74 55.08 -2.67
N ASN A 211 -5.90 56.09 -2.96
CA ASN A 211 -4.68 55.92 -3.76
C ASN A 211 -3.83 54.74 -3.29
N ASP A 212 -3.59 54.62 -1.97
CA ASP A 212 -2.77 53.58 -1.35
C ASP A 212 -3.40 52.18 -1.40
N SER A 213 -4.70 52.08 -1.68
CA SER A 213 -5.45 50.84 -1.80
C SER A 213 -5.70 50.42 -3.26
N ILE A 214 -5.09 51.11 -4.22
CA ILE A 214 -5.17 50.79 -5.65
C ILE A 214 -3.80 50.33 -6.14
N GLY A 215 -3.71 49.09 -6.61
CA GLY A 215 -2.53 48.62 -7.32
C GLY A 215 -2.51 49.08 -8.79
N ASP A 216 -1.32 49.10 -9.40
CA ASP A 216 -1.17 49.44 -10.82
C ASP A 216 -1.77 48.34 -11.70
N PHE A 217 -2.39 48.71 -12.82
CA PHE A 217 -3.05 47.80 -13.76
C PHE A 217 -4.13 46.90 -13.12
N SER A 218 -4.64 47.28 -11.95
CA SER A 218 -5.51 46.42 -11.15
C SER A 218 -6.99 46.62 -11.48
N VAL A 219 -7.78 45.59 -11.23
CA VAL A 219 -9.24 45.62 -11.41
C VAL A 219 -9.91 45.23 -10.11
N ALA A 220 -10.77 46.10 -9.57
CA ALA A 220 -11.62 45.77 -8.43
C ALA A 220 -13.09 46.06 -8.75
N MET A 221 -13.95 45.04 -8.67
CA MET A 221 -15.38 45.17 -8.96
C MET A 221 -16.25 44.49 -7.90
N GLY A 222 -17.43 45.07 -7.65
CA GLY A 222 -18.40 44.56 -6.69
C GLY A 222 -18.43 45.35 -5.38
N ASN A 223 -18.77 44.68 -4.27
CA ASN A 223 -18.94 45.30 -2.96
C ASN A 223 -17.67 45.07 -2.12
N ASN A 224 -17.02 46.12 -1.64
CA ASN A 224 -15.85 46.09 -0.75
C ASN A 224 -14.66 45.25 -1.26
N SER A 225 -14.55 45.02 -2.58
CA SER A 225 -13.42 44.30 -3.16
C SER A 225 -12.18 45.20 -3.28
N LYS A 226 -11.01 44.65 -2.91
CA LYS A 226 -9.70 45.32 -2.81
C LYS A 226 -8.68 44.64 -3.74
N ALA A 227 -8.20 45.37 -4.73
CA ALA A 227 -7.07 44.97 -5.57
C ALA A 227 -5.87 45.90 -5.27
N LEU A 228 -5.04 45.47 -4.31
CA LEU A 228 -4.06 46.31 -3.61
C LEU A 228 -2.67 46.34 -4.28
N SER A 229 -2.37 45.39 -5.18
CA SER A 229 -1.04 45.25 -5.78
C SER A 229 -1.09 45.31 -7.30
N SER A 230 0.09 45.40 -7.93
CA SER A 230 0.22 45.48 -9.38
C SER A 230 -0.41 44.26 -10.06
N HIS A 231 -1.21 44.46 -11.10
CA HIS A 231 -1.95 43.43 -11.86
C HIS A 231 -2.94 42.59 -11.03
N ALA A 232 -3.33 43.06 -9.83
CA ALA A 232 -4.28 42.38 -8.97
C ALA A 232 -5.72 42.41 -9.54
N LEU A 233 -6.46 41.31 -9.39
CA LEU A 233 -7.85 41.18 -9.81
C LEU A 233 -8.73 40.80 -8.61
N ALA A 234 -9.71 41.64 -8.26
CA ALA A 234 -10.68 41.37 -7.19
C ALA A 234 -12.12 41.57 -7.70
N ILE A 235 -12.94 40.53 -7.76
CA ILE A 235 -14.33 40.62 -8.26
C ILE A 235 -15.32 39.94 -7.31
N GLY A 236 -16.30 40.70 -6.81
CA GLY A 236 -17.44 40.20 -6.04
C GLY A 236 -17.59 40.91 -4.69
N TYR A 237 -17.86 40.16 -3.63
CA TYR A 237 -18.11 40.68 -2.28
C TYR A 237 -16.90 40.44 -1.36
N GLU A 238 -16.31 41.51 -0.79
CA GLU A 238 -15.23 41.46 0.20
C GLU A 238 -13.99 40.65 -0.22
N ASN A 239 -13.64 40.64 -1.52
CA ASN A 239 -12.43 39.95 -1.97
C ASN A 239 -11.19 40.83 -1.76
N ILE A 240 -10.07 40.21 -1.37
CA ILE A 240 -8.78 40.87 -1.18
C ILE A 240 -7.74 40.19 -2.06
N SER A 241 -7.24 40.93 -3.04
CA SER A 241 -6.12 40.54 -3.89
C SER A 241 -4.96 41.48 -3.57
N SER A 242 -4.03 41.03 -2.72
CA SER A 242 -2.91 41.83 -2.19
C SER A 242 -1.53 41.38 -2.69
N GLY A 243 -1.45 40.23 -3.37
CA GLY A 243 -0.25 39.82 -4.09
C GLY A 243 -0.17 40.41 -5.50
N SER A 244 1.04 40.66 -6.00
CA SER A 244 1.24 41.06 -7.40
C SER A 244 0.77 39.95 -8.35
N ALA A 245 0.04 40.31 -9.41
CA ALA A 245 -0.64 39.40 -10.34
C ALA A 245 -1.60 38.38 -9.68
N SER A 246 -2.06 38.63 -8.45
CA SER A 246 -3.00 37.74 -7.76
C SER A 246 -4.44 37.92 -8.25
N THR A 247 -5.28 36.91 -8.02
CA THR A 247 -6.70 36.91 -8.42
C THR A 247 -7.58 36.43 -7.28
N ALA A 248 -8.60 37.21 -6.93
CA ALA A 248 -9.62 36.89 -5.93
C ALA A 248 -11.03 37.10 -6.52
N ILE A 249 -11.83 36.04 -6.69
CA ILE A 249 -13.16 36.11 -7.33
C ILE A 249 -14.22 35.38 -6.50
N GLY A 250 -15.34 36.03 -6.21
CA GLY A 250 -16.48 35.45 -5.50
C GLY A 250 -16.81 36.21 -4.21
N GLN A 251 -16.83 35.53 -3.07
CA GLN A 251 -17.14 36.12 -1.77
C GLN A 251 -16.05 35.83 -0.74
N ASN A 252 -15.54 36.88 -0.09
CA ASN A 252 -14.61 36.80 1.04
C ASN A 252 -13.33 35.98 0.73
N ASN A 253 -12.81 36.06 -0.50
CA ASN A 253 -11.57 35.37 -0.87
C ASN A 253 -10.35 36.27 -0.66
N THR A 254 -9.23 35.68 -0.28
CA THR A 254 -7.98 36.40 0.01
C THR A 254 -6.80 35.76 -0.72
N ALA A 255 -6.25 36.47 -1.70
CA ALA A 255 -5.06 36.08 -2.47
C ALA A 255 -3.89 37.01 -2.11
N MET A 256 -2.91 36.50 -1.35
CA MET A 256 -1.92 37.35 -0.65
C MET A 256 -0.50 37.34 -1.22
N SER A 257 -0.19 36.44 -2.16
CA SER A 257 1.17 36.26 -2.67
C SER A 257 1.23 36.42 -4.18
N PHE A 258 2.44 36.49 -4.72
CA PHE A 258 2.65 36.64 -6.16
C PHE A 258 1.94 35.54 -6.94
N SER A 259 1.14 35.93 -7.94
CA SER A 259 0.36 35.03 -8.80
C SER A 259 -0.53 34.03 -8.07
N SER A 260 -0.97 34.33 -6.83
CA SER A 260 -1.88 33.44 -6.11
C SER A 260 -3.33 33.63 -6.55
N ILE A 261 -4.12 32.56 -6.56
CA ILE A 261 -5.49 32.52 -7.09
C ILE A 261 -6.43 32.01 -6.00
N ALA A 262 -7.46 32.79 -5.65
CA ALA A 262 -8.51 32.43 -4.69
C ALA A 262 -9.90 32.64 -5.33
N ILE A 263 -10.66 31.57 -5.60
CA ILE A 263 -11.95 31.66 -6.31
C ILE A 263 -13.05 30.88 -5.57
N GLY A 264 -14.18 31.51 -5.28
CA GLY A 264 -15.35 30.88 -4.66
C GLY A 264 -15.79 31.61 -3.40
N TYR A 265 -15.89 30.90 -2.27
CA TYR A 265 -16.32 31.46 -0.98
C TYR A 265 -15.29 31.15 0.11
N GLU A 266 -14.80 32.17 0.81
CA GLU A 266 -13.86 32.05 1.95
C GLU A 266 -12.53 31.34 1.66
N ASN A 267 -11.99 31.44 0.45
CA ASN A 267 -10.70 30.83 0.14
C ASN A 267 -9.51 31.73 0.50
N ILE A 268 -8.40 31.12 0.95
CA ILE A 268 -7.15 31.80 1.27
C ILE A 268 -6.00 31.18 0.46
N ALA A 269 -5.48 31.94 -0.50
CA ALA A 269 -4.29 31.59 -1.29
C ALA A 269 -3.10 32.45 -0.83
N SER A 270 -2.37 31.94 0.16
CA SER A 270 -1.28 32.67 0.84
C SER A 270 0.14 32.26 0.40
N GLY A 271 0.28 31.14 -0.30
CA GLY A 271 1.55 30.69 -0.85
C GLY A 271 1.87 31.38 -2.18
N PHE A 272 3.16 31.53 -2.48
CA PHE A 272 3.62 32.04 -3.78
C PHE A 272 3.13 31.11 -4.90
N VAL A 273 2.43 31.64 -5.91
CA VAL A 273 1.82 30.87 -7.02
C VAL A 273 0.81 29.80 -6.53
N SER A 274 0.22 29.97 -5.35
CA SER A 274 -0.76 29.01 -4.83
C SER A 274 -2.16 29.21 -5.40
N THR A 275 -2.95 28.14 -5.47
CA THR A 275 -4.32 28.15 -6.00
C THR A 275 -5.29 27.56 -4.98
N ALA A 276 -6.35 28.29 -4.61
CA ALA A 276 -7.43 27.87 -3.74
C ALA A 276 -8.79 28.12 -4.41
N ILE A 277 -9.55 27.06 -4.73
CA ILE A 277 -10.81 27.18 -5.47
C ILE A 277 -11.92 26.36 -4.79
N GLY A 278 -13.07 26.98 -4.51
CA GLY A 278 -14.25 26.32 -3.96
C GLY A 278 -14.75 26.97 -2.66
N TRP A 279 -14.93 26.18 -1.60
CA TRP A 279 -15.46 26.65 -0.31
C TRP A 279 -14.46 26.45 0.82
N ASN A 280 -14.07 27.54 1.50
CA ASN A 280 -13.25 27.52 2.72
C ASN A 280 -11.92 26.74 2.58
N ASN A 281 -11.20 26.94 1.48
CA ASN A 281 -9.91 26.27 1.25
C ASN A 281 -8.72 27.16 1.62
N LYS A 282 -7.63 26.54 2.07
CA LYS A 282 -6.37 27.21 2.37
C LYS A 282 -5.20 26.59 1.62
N ALA A 283 -4.64 27.33 0.66
CA ALA A 283 -3.43 26.96 -0.07
C ALA A 283 -2.26 27.86 0.38
N SER A 284 -1.47 27.36 1.34
CA SER A 284 -0.44 28.15 2.02
C SER A 284 1.00 27.75 1.71
N GLY A 285 1.24 26.60 1.10
CA GLY A 285 2.58 26.21 0.63
C GLY A 285 2.96 26.90 -0.68
N TYR A 286 4.26 27.01 -0.97
CA TYR A 286 4.77 27.49 -2.26
C TYR A 286 4.22 26.61 -3.39
N SER A 287 3.60 27.18 -4.43
CA SER A 287 2.99 26.45 -5.56
C SER A 287 2.00 25.35 -5.13
N SER A 288 1.30 25.55 -4.02
CA SER A 288 0.30 24.60 -3.51
C SER A 288 -1.07 24.77 -4.17
N THR A 289 -1.82 23.69 -4.32
CA THR A 289 -3.14 23.68 -4.96
C THR A 289 -4.21 23.05 -4.05
N ALA A 290 -5.29 23.78 -3.78
CA ALA A 290 -6.44 23.32 -3.01
C ALA A 290 -7.74 23.56 -3.81
N ILE A 291 -8.40 22.50 -4.30
CA ILE A 291 -9.65 22.63 -5.08
C ILE A 291 -10.76 21.73 -4.53
N GLY A 292 -11.82 22.34 -4.00
CA GLY A 292 -12.96 21.64 -3.41
C GLY A 292 -13.51 22.34 -2.17
N SER A 293 -13.69 21.60 -1.07
CA SER A 293 -14.36 22.09 0.14
C SER A 293 -13.56 21.78 1.42
N SER A 294 -13.25 22.81 2.21
CA SER A 294 -12.55 22.70 3.49
C SER A 294 -11.19 22.02 3.40
N LEU A 295 -10.39 22.37 2.40
CA LEU A 295 -9.09 21.74 2.13
C LEU A 295 -7.92 22.54 2.72
N LEU A 296 -6.86 21.85 3.11
CA LEU A 296 -5.60 22.45 3.54
C LEU A 296 -4.43 21.91 2.71
N SER A 297 -3.86 22.74 1.84
CA SER A 297 -2.63 22.45 1.11
C SER A 297 -1.51 23.32 1.67
N SER A 298 -0.80 22.81 2.67
CA SER A 298 0.21 23.57 3.42
C SER A 298 1.65 23.19 3.10
N GLY A 299 1.88 22.05 2.44
CA GLY A 299 3.22 21.67 1.98
C GLY A 299 3.61 22.42 0.71
N ASP A 300 4.89 22.70 0.52
CA ASP A 300 5.38 23.25 -0.75
C ASP A 300 5.15 22.23 -1.88
N TYR A 301 4.66 22.70 -3.02
CA TYR A 301 4.26 21.90 -4.19
C TYR A 301 3.20 20.84 -3.86
N SER A 302 2.43 21.02 -2.79
CA SER A 302 1.38 20.08 -2.39
C SER A 302 0.11 20.26 -3.21
N THR A 303 -0.66 19.18 -3.36
CA THR A 303 -1.97 19.19 -4.01
C THR A 303 -3.02 18.53 -3.12
N ALA A 304 -4.09 19.26 -2.81
CA ALA A 304 -5.27 18.80 -2.07
C ALA A 304 -6.52 18.96 -2.95
N LEU A 305 -7.23 17.86 -3.29
CA LEU A 305 -8.48 17.92 -4.07
C LEU A 305 -9.59 17.10 -3.41
N GLY A 306 -10.82 17.65 -3.38
CA GLY A 306 -12.02 16.96 -2.91
C GLY A 306 -12.68 17.62 -1.70
N SER A 307 -12.92 16.87 -0.61
CA SER A 307 -13.57 17.39 0.61
C SER A 307 -12.77 17.03 1.86
N SER A 308 -12.47 18.03 2.69
CA SER A 308 -11.78 17.84 3.98
C SER A 308 -10.42 17.14 3.88
N THR A 309 -9.71 17.30 2.77
CA THR A 309 -8.38 16.72 2.54
C THR A 309 -7.26 17.62 3.07
N ILE A 310 -6.17 17.01 3.54
CA ILE A 310 -4.98 17.72 4.03
C ILE A 310 -3.74 17.22 3.28
N ALA A 311 -3.07 18.10 2.56
CA ALA A 311 -1.77 17.86 1.93
C ALA A 311 -0.71 18.76 2.60
N SER A 312 -0.09 18.24 3.67
CA SER A 312 0.85 19.00 4.51
C SER A 312 2.31 18.63 4.30
N GLY A 313 2.60 17.50 3.65
CA GLY A 313 3.96 17.15 3.26
C GLY A 313 4.42 17.96 2.04
N ALA A 314 5.71 18.33 1.99
CA ALA A 314 6.28 18.88 0.76
C ALA A 314 6.16 17.87 -0.39
N LEU A 315 5.78 18.32 -1.59
CA LEU A 315 5.52 17.49 -2.78
C LEU A 315 4.49 16.37 -2.53
N SER A 316 3.55 16.59 -1.60
CA SER A 316 2.52 15.60 -1.28
C SER A 316 1.24 15.79 -2.09
N THR A 317 0.48 14.71 -2.30
CA THR A 317 -0.80 14.72 -3.02
C THR A 317 -1.88 14.02 -2.20
N ALA A 318 -2.96 14.73 -1.85
CA ALA A 318 -4.12 14.21 -1.14
C ALA A 318 -5.39 14.38 -1.98
N LEU A 319 -6.08 13.28 -2.29
CA LEU A 319 -7.21 13.25 -3.23
C LEU A 319 -8.39 12.45 -2.67
N GLY A 320 -9.58 13.05 -2.60
CA GLY A 320 -10.82 12.37 -2.22
C GLY A 320 -11.53 13.01 -1.04
N ALA A 321 -11.97 12.21 -0.06
CA ALA A 321 -12.70 12.70 1.10
C ALA A 321 -11.98 12.34 2.40
N SER A 322 -11.68 13.34 3.24
CA SER A 322 -11.00 13.15 4.52
C SER A 322 -9.63 12.47 4.42
N THR A 323 -8.94 12.63 3.29
CA THR A 323 -7.60 12.05 3.05
C THR A 323 -6.48 12.95 3.58
N LYS A 324 -5.39 12.36 4.06
CA LYS A 324 -4.26 13.10 4.64
C LYS A 324 -2.93 12.63 4.03
N ALA A 325 -2.26 13.47 3.25
CA ALA A 325 -0.89 13.25 2.78
C ALA A 325 0.07 14.13 3.60
N ILE A 326 0.65 13.54 4.65
CA ILE A 326 1.41 14.24 5.69
C ILE A 326 2.91 14.08 5.46
N GLY A 327 3.35 12.90 5.02
CA GLY A 327 4.77 12.64 4.74
C GLY A 327 5.26 13.44 3.53
N PRO A 328 6.52 13.91 3.51
CA PRO A 328 7.10 14.49 2.30
C PRO A 328 7.09 13.47 1.15
N TYR A 329 6.78 13.91 -0.07
CA TYR A 329 6.64 13.06 -1.26
C TYR A 329 5.55 11.98 -1.14
N SER A 330 4.60 12.12 -0.21
CA SER A 330 3.56 11.11 0.01
C SER A 330 2.34 11.31 -0.88
N THR A 331 1.62 10.23 -1.15
CA THR A 331 0.35 10.24 -1.90
C THR A 331 -0.74 9.54 -1.11
N ALA A 332 -1.89 10.18 -0.92
CA ALA A 332 -3.08 9.61 -0.28
C ALA A 332 -4.30 9.79 -1.17
N PHE A 333 -4.98 8.69 -1.51
CA PHE A 333 -6.14 8.68 -2.40
C PHE A 333 -7.28 7.83 -1.83
N GLY A 334 -8.51 8.36 -1.83
CA GLY A 334 -9.73 7.63 -1.48
C GLY A 334 -10.54 8.29 -0.36
N ILE A 335 -10.98 7.51 0.63
CA ILE A 335 -11.81 8.00 1.75
C ILE A 335 -11.14 7.69 3.08
N GLY A 336 -10.83 8.71 3.88
CA GLY A 336 -10.27 8.53 5.22
C GLY A 336 -8.86 7.91 5.23
N THR A 337 -8.11 8.00 4.13
CA THR A 337 -6.76 7.43 4.01
C THR A 337 -5.70 8.39 4.56
N THR A 338 -4.63 7.87 5.19
CA THR A 338 -3.54 8.69 5.73
C THR A 338 -2.16 8.16 5.32
N ALA A 339 -1.39 8.94 4.56
CA ALA A 339 -0.01 8.67 4.18
C ALA A 339 0.93 9.55 5.01
N SER A 340 1.47 9.02 6.12
CA SER A 340 2.33 9.79 7.04
C SER A 340 3.82 9.52 6.88
N GLY A 341 4.20 8.40 6.27
CA GLY A 341 5.61 8.10 5.96
C GLY A 341 6.12 8.92 4.78
N LYS A 342 7.42 9.28 4.78
CA LYS A 342 8.09 9.90 3.63
C LYS A 342 8.04 8.96 2.43
N ARG A 343 7.67 9.45 1.25
CA ARG A 343 7.46 8.65 0.02
C ARG A 343 6.45 7.50 0.19
N SER A 344 5.56 7.58 1.17
CA SER A 344 4.51 6.57 1.34
C SER A 344 3.35 6.82 0.37
N THR A 345 2.66 5.75 -0.02
CA THR A 345 1.53 5.82 -0.95
C THR A 345 0.36 5.02 -0.41
N VAL A 346 -0.83 5.61 -0.38
CA VAL A 346 -2.04 4.97 0.17
C VAL A 346 -3.21 5.13 -0.78
N PHE A 347 -3.88 4.02 -1.07
CA PHE A 347 -5.16 3.97 -1.78
C PHE A 347 -6.23 3.24 -0.97
N GLY A 348 -7.49 3.63 -1.12
CA GLY A 348 -8.66 2.87 -0.67
C GLY A 348 -9.50 3.55 0.40
N SER A 349 -9.91 2.82 1.43
CA SER A 349 -10.82 3.32 2.47
C SER A 349 -10.31 3.05 3.87
N ASN A 350 -10.11 4.12 4.65
CA ASN A 350 -9.67 4.07 6.05
C ASN A 350 -8.35 3.31 6.27
N THR A 351 -7.43 3.43 5.30
CA THR A 351 -6.09 2.84 5.35
C THR A 351 -5.02 3.87 5.73
N THR A 352 -3.93 3.39 6.35
CA THR A 352 -2.83 4.25 6.82
C THR A 352 -1.48 3.63 6.47
N ALA A 353 -0.59 4.39 5.81
CA ALA A 353 0.83 4.06 5.66
C ALA A 353 1.66 4.97 6.57
N LYS A 354 2.41 4.37 7.50
CA LYS A 354 3.17 5.11 8.52
C LYS A 354 4.67 5.08 8.28
N SER A 355 5.20 4.00 7.69
CA SER A 355 6.63 3.87 7.43
C SER A 355 7.06 4.61 6.16
N GLY A 356 8.33 5.01 6.12
CA GLY A 356 8.94 5.50 4.88
C GLY A 356 8.82 4.46 3.76
N PHE A 357 8.56 4.90 2.53
CA PHE A 357 8.42 4.05 1.33
C PHE A 357 7.29 3.01 1.36
N GLU A 358 6.41 3.02 2.37
CA GLU A 358 5.32 2.06 2.49
C GLU A 358 4.20 2.33 1.48
N THR A 359 3.72 1.28 0.81
CA THR A 359 2.53 1.33 -0.05
C THR A 359 1.39 0.51 0.56
N VAL A 360 0.20 1.12 0.70
CA VAL A 360 -0.98 0.46 1.29
C VAL A 360 -2.17 0.58 0.35
N ILE A 361 -2.88 -0.53 0.13
CA ILE A 361 -4.14 -0.56 -0.62
C ILE A 361 -5.24 -1.30 0.16
N GLY A 362 -6.49 -1.21 -0.30
CA GLY A 362 -7.62 -1.95 0.27
C GLY A 362 -8.40 -1.15 1.31
N ARG A 363 -8.80 -1.79 2.42
CA ARG A 363 -9.57 -1.14 3.48
C ARG A 363 -9.14 -1.58 4.89
N TRP A 364 -9.18 -0.66 5.85
CA TRP A 364 -8.96 -0.95 7.27
C TRP A 364 -7.73 -1.83 7.54
N ASN A 365 -6.57 -1.46 6.98
CA ASN A 365 -5.31 -2.16 7.27
C ASN A 365 -4.98 -2.04 8.77
N THR A 366 -4.25 -3.00 9.32
CA THR A 366 -3.92 -2.98 10.75
C THR A 366 -3.12 -1.74 11.13
N ASP A 367 -3.39 -1.24 12.33
CA ASP A 367 -2.51 -0.25 12.93
C ASP A 367 -1.13 -0.86 13.22
N TYR A 368 -0.11 -0.04 12.99
CA TYR A 368 1.28 -0.42 13.08
C TYR A 368 2.08 0.81 13.52
N THR A 369 3.21 0.59 14.20
CA THR A 369 4.14 1.65 14.61
C THR A 369 5.48 1.35 13.96
N PRO A 370 5.91 2.12 12.94
CA PRO A 370 7.19 1.89 12.29
C PRO A 370 8.36 2.28 13.17
N ILE A 371 9.50 1.65 12.92
CA ILE A 371 10.77 2.08 13.50
C ILE A 371 11.23 3.37 12.82
N ASP A 372 11.04 3.48 11.50
CA ASP A 372 11.43 4.64 10.72
C ASP A 372 10.29 5.13 9.80
N THR A 373 9.97 6.41 9.91
CA THR A 373 8.94 7.08 9.09
C THR A 373 9.51 7.77 7.86
N SER A 374 10.84 7.87 7.74
CA SER A 374 11.54 8.69 6.74
C SER A 374 12.50 7.89 5.85
N ASP A 375 13.23 6.93 6.41
CA ASP A 375 14.28 6.18 5.74
C ASP A 375 13.99 4.66 5.70
N TRP A 376 14.92 3.89 5.12
CA TRP A 376 14.76 2.46 4.87
C TRP A 376 15.11 1.63 6.11
N ASN A 377 14.10 1.15 6.85
CA ASN A 377 14.30 0.19 7.92
C ASN A 377 13.83 -1.22 7.53
N ILE A 378 14.74 -2.19 7.53
CA ILE A 378 14.46 -3.57 7.06
C ILE A 378 13.31 -4.28 7.79
N SER A 379 13.00 -3.90 9.04
CA SER A 379 11.92 -4.49 9.83
C SER A 379 10.57 -3.83 9.57
N ASP A 380 10.55 -2.71 8.84
CA ASP A 380 9.33 -1.98 8.57
C ASP A 380 8.57 -2.48 7.35
N ARG A 381 7.28 -2.14 7.28
CA ARG A 381 6.42 -2.48 6.14
C ARG A 381 6.87 -1.77 4.87
N LEU A 382 6.82 -2.50 3.77
CA LEU A 382 7.04 -2.01 2.41
C LEU A 382 5.72 -1.99 1.63
N PHE A 383 4.92 -3.06 1.74
CA PHE A 383 3.66 -3.19 1.01
C PHE A 383 2.60 -3.91 1.84
N VAL A 384 1.36 -3.39 1.84
CA VAL A 384 0.24 -3.93 2.61
C VAL A 384 -1.05 -3.92 1.79
N ILE A 385 -1.84 -4.98 1.92
CA ILE A 385 -3.23 -5.03 1.44
C ILE A 385 -4.15 -5.20 2.65
N GLY A 386 -4.89 -4.14 2.99
CA GLY A 386 -5.89 -4.16 4.07
C GLY A 386 -7.18 -4.84 3.64
N ASN A 387 -7.72 -5.72 4.48
CA ASN A 387 -9.01 -6.40 4.30
C ASN A 387 -9.91 -6.33 5.55
N GLY A 388 -9.61 -5.43 6.49
CA GLY A 388 -10.41 -5.25 7.70
C GLY A 388 -11.86 -4.84 7.40
N THR A 389 -12.78 -5.06 8.33
CA THR A 389 -14.21 -4.79 8.13
C THR A 389 -14.69 -3.49 8.78
N SER A 390 -13.97 -3.00 9.78
CA SER A 390 -14.29 -1.77 10.51
C SER A 390 -13.06 -1.23 11.24
N SER A 391 -13.19 -0.06 11.89
CA SER A 391 -12.14 0.50 12.75
C SER A 391 -11.71 -0.42 13.90
N ASN A 392 -12.63 -1.26 14.38
CA ASN A 392 -12.39 -2.19 15.49
C ASN A 392 -12.01 -3.61 15.00
N ALA A 393 -12.06 -3.84 13.68
CA ALA A 393 -11.75 -5.11 13.04
C ALA A 393 -10.81 -4.86 11.86
N ARG A 394 -9.70 -4.16 12.13
CA ARG A 394 -8.64 -3.95 11.14
C ARG A 394 -7.89 -5.26 10.88
N SER A 395 -7.54 -5.50 9.63
CA SER A 395 -6.82 -6.72 9.22
C SER A 395 -6.07 -6.49 7.91
N ASN A 396 -5.00 -7.24 7.70
CA ASN A 396 -4.23 -7.30 6.47
C ASN A 396 -4.36 -8.68 5.85
N ALA A 397 -4.67 -8.72 4.55
CA ALA A 397 -4.58 -9.94 3.75
C ALA A 397 -3.12 -10.28 3.44
N LEU A 398 -2.29 -9.26 3.20
CA LEU A 398 -0.91 -9.37 2.79
C LEU A 398 -0.06 -8.28 3.45
N THR A 399 1.09 -8.67 3.99
CA THR A 399 2.10 -7.78 4.57
C THR A 399 3.47 -8.15 4.02
N VAL A 400 4.19 -7.20 3.43
CA VAL A 400 5.58 -7.37 2.99
C VAL A 400 6.45 -6.43 3.79
N LEU A 401 7.48 -6.97 4.45
CA LEU A 401 8.49 -6.19 5.15
C LEU A 401 9.64 -5.83 4.20
N LYS A 402 10.38 -4.76 4.52
CA LYS A 402 11.53 -4.28 3.72
C LYS A 402 12.71 -5.28 3.67
N ASN A 403 12.76 -6.26 4.58
CA ASN A 403 13.71 -7.39 4.53
C ASN A 403 13.28 -8.52 3.57
N GLY A 404 12.15 -8.38 2.86
CA GLY A 404 11.65 -9.35 1.90
C GLY A 404 10.75 -10.44 2.47
N ARG A 405 10.48 -10.43 3.79
CA ARG A 405 9.53 -11.38 4.37
C ARG A 405 8.09 -11.02 4.01
N LEU A 406 7.34 -12.03 3.54
CA LEU A 406 5.95 -11.96 3.12
C LEU A 406 5.06 -12.70 4.15
N GLY A 407 4.12 -11.97 4.74
CA GLY A 407 3.04 -12.47 5.58
C GLY A 407 1.72 -12.53 4.82
N LEU A 408 1.04 -13.68 4.87
CA LEU A 408 -0.34 -13.85 4.43
C LEU A 408 -1.21 -14.07 5.67
N GLY A 409 -2.07 -13.10 6.00
CA GLY A 409 -2.87 -13.11 7.23
C GLY A 409 -2.08 -12.89 8.54
N THR A 410 -0.82 -12.44 8.44
CA THR A 410 0.01 -12.01 9.57
C THR A 410 0.76 -10.72 9.24
N ASP A 411 0.96 -9.90 10.26
CA ASP A 411 1.70 -8.64 10.17
C ASP A 411 3.17 -8.76 10.53
N ILE A 412 3.55 -9.90 11.12
CA ILE A 412 4.88 -10.15 11.66
C ILE A 412 5.35 -11.48 11.07
N PRO A 413 5.74 -11.50 9.78
CA PRO A 413 6.26 -12.72 9.18
C PRO A 413 7.60 -13.10 9.82
N ASP A 414 7.65 -14.29 10.42
CA ASP A 414 8.86 -14.86 11.04
C ASP A 414 9.74 -15.60 10.03
N ALA A 415 9.18 -15.94 8.87
CA ALA A 415 9.83 -16.58 7.74
C ALA A 415 9.69 -15.74 6.46
N LEU A 416 10.43 -16.09 5.41
CA LEU A 416 10.30 -15.43 4.09
C LEU A 416 8.87 -15.51 3.55
N LEU A 417 8.17 -16.63 3.81
CA LEU A 417 6.74 -16.78 3.59
C LEU A 417 6.12 -17.30 4.90
N HIS A 418 5.30 -16.49 5.55
CA HIS A 418 4.56 -16.87 6.76
C HIS A 418 3.05 -16.76 6.47
N THR A 419 2.35 -17.88 6.48
CA THR A 419 0.89 -17.94 6.40
C THR A 419 0.29 -18.07 7.80
N ASN A 420 -0.71 -17.25 8.12
CA ASN A 420 -1.47 -17.33 9.36
C ASN A 420 -2.95 -17.22 9.02
N GLY A 421 -3.75 -18.25 9.33
CA GLY A 421 -5.17 -18.25 9.04
C GLY A 421 -5.96 -18.87 10.16
N ILE A 422 -7.14 -18.31 10.42
CA ILE A 422 -8.12 -18.82 11.37
C ILE A 422 -9.25 -19.52 10.59
N GLY A 423 -9.61 -20.75 10.97
CA GLY A 423 -10.68 -21.55 10.35
C GLY A 423 -10.22 -22.78 9.56
N ILE A 424 -11.16 -23.47 8.93
CA ILE A 424 -10.89 -24.69 8.14
C ILE A 424 -10.05 -24.35 6.90
N GLY A 425 -8.84 -24.90 6.83
CA GLY A 425 -7.88 -24.59 5.76
C GLY A 425 -7.00 -23.35 6.01
N GLY A 426 -7.14 -22.69 7.16
CA GLY A 426 -6.37 -21.49 7.52
C GLY A 426 -4.87 -21.77 7.63
N GLY A 427 -4.04 -20.89 7.08
CA GLY A 427 -2.58 -21.01 7.13
C GLY A 427 -1.98 -22.05 6.17
N ASN A 428 -2.78 -22.77 5.38
CA ASN A 428 -2.28 -23.79 4.49
C ASN A 428 -1.68 -23.21 3.19
N VAL A 429 -0.62 -23.86 2.70
CA VAL A 429 -0.11 -23.67 1.34
C VAL A 429 -0.60 -24.85 0.49
N LEU A 430 -1.48 -24.58 -0.48
CA LEU A 430 -1.98 -25.59 -1.41
C LEU A 430 -1.08 -25.66 -2.66
N PHE A 431 -0.45 -26.81 -2.89
CA PHE A 431 0.30 -27.09 -4.11
C PHE A 431 -0.56 -27.92 -5.07
N THR A 432 -0.75 -27.47 -6.31
CA THR A 432 -1.51 -28.17 -7.36
C THR A 432 -0.67 -28.38 -8.62
N GLY A 433 -1.11 -29.28 -9.49
CA GLY A 433 -0.52 -29.49 -10.82
C GLY A 433 -1.01 -30.77 -11.48
N GLU A 434 -0.74 -30.91 -12.78
CA GLU A 434 -1.16 -32.06 -13.58
C GLU A 434 -0.11 -33.17 -13.57
N TYR A 435 -0.54 -34.42 -13.33
CA TYR A 435 0.30 -35.60 -13.47
C TYR A 435 0.45 -35.97 -14.96
N LYS A 436 1.67 -36.28 -15.40
CA LYS A 436 1.97 -36.71 -16.77
C LYS A 436 2.53 -38.12 -16.78
N SER A 437 1.87 -39.03 -17.49
CA SER A 437 2.36 -40.41 -17.67
C SER A 437 3.52 -40.51 -18.65
N THR A 438 3.60 -39.60 -19.63
CA THR A 438 4.68 -39.51 -20.64
C THR A 438 5.17 -38.06 -20.79
N ASN A 439 6.40 -37.86 -21.29
CA ASN A 439 6.96 -36.54 -21.61
C ASN A 439 7.01 -35.57 -20.41
N GLN A 440 7.44 -36.06 -19.24
CA GLN A 440 7.59 -35.21 -18.07
C GLN A 440 8.65 -34.11 -18.32
N GLY A 441 8.29 -32.86 -18.03
CA GLY A 441 9.16 -31.70 -18.12
C GLY A 441 10.18 -31.67 -16.98
N ASN A 442 11.10 -30.72 -16.97
CA ASN A 442 12.03 -30.59 -15.83
C ASN A 442 11.28 -30.18 -14.55
N PRO A 443 11.73 -30.63 -13.36
CA PRO A 443 11.17 -30.16 -12.10
C PRO A 443 11.39 -28.64 -11.93
N PRO A 444 10.59 -27.97 -11.07
CA PRO A 444 10.67 -26.51 -10.86
C PRO A 444 12.06 -26.00 -10.46
N ALA A 445 12.89 -26.85 -9.86
CA ALA A 445 14.28 -26.56 -9.57
C ALA A 445 15.14 -27.82 -9.80
N THR A 446 16.25 -27.67 -10.51
CA THR A 446 17.26 -28.72 -10.75
C THR A 446 18.54 -28.44 -9.95
N GLY A 447 19.51 -29.36 -9.95
CA GLY A 447 20.82 -29.14 -9.33
C GLY A 447 20.83 -29.22 -7.79
N GLY A 448 21.99 -28.95 -7.19
CA GLY A 448 22.24 -29.09 -5.75
C GLY A 448 21.65 -27.95 -4.91
N GLY A 449 21.30 -28.22 -3.65
CA GLY A 449 20.82 -27.22 -2.67
C GLY A 449 19.70 -27.74 -1.76
N THR A 450 19.30 -26.94 -0.77
CA THR A 450 18.25 -27.27 0.20
C THR A 450 16.89 -26.72 -0.23
N ARG A 451 15.86 -27.58 -0.31
CA ARG A 451 14.50 -27.16 -0.73
C ARG A 451 13.41 -28.13 -0.29
N MET A 452 12.18 -27.64 -0.28
CA MET A 452 10.94 -28.43 -0.34
C MET A 452 10.36 -28.26 -1.74
N MET A 453 10.04 -29.36 -2.42
CA MET A 453 9.60 -29.34 -3.82
C MET A 453 8.45 -30.33 -4.03
N TRP A 454 7.37 -29.80 -4.62
CA TRP A 454 6.33 -30.59 -5.27
C TRP A 454 6.62 -30.63 -6.78
N TYR A 455 6.75 -31.83 -7.34
CA TYR A 455 6.96 -32.02 -8.77
C TYR A 455 5.73 -32.71 -9.39
N PRO A 456 4.78 -31.91 -9.94
CA PRO A 456 3.46 -32.40 -10.32
C PRO A 456 3.49 -33.43 -11.45
N ASP A 457 4.35 -33.25 -12.47
CA ASP A 457 4.43 -34.18 -13.61
C ASP A 457 4.66 -35.63 -13.17
N LYS A 458 5.37 -35.85 -12.05
CA LYS A 458 5.60 -37.18 -11.46
C LYS A 458 4.84 -37.41 -10.15
N ALA A 459 3.98 -36.50 -9.71
CA ALA A 459 3.30 -36.51 -8.41
C ALA A 459 4.28 -36.80 -7.24
N ALA A 460 5.45 -36.18 -7.28
CA ALA A 460 6.58 -36.53 -6.42
C ALA A 460 6.87 -35.41 -5.39
N PHE A 461 7.14 -35.81 -4.16
CA PHE A 461 7.46 -34.91 -3.05
C PHE A 461 8.91 -35.05 -2.59
N ARG A 462 9.59 -33.91 -2.39
CA ARG A 462 11.01 -33.84 -2.01
C ARG A 462 11.25 -32.83 -0.90
N VAL A 463 12.02 -33.18 0.13
CA VAL A 463 12.39 -32.26 1.22
C VAL A 463 13.80 -32.54 1.73
N GLY A 464 14.59 -31.49 1.92
CA GLY A 464 15.93 -31.57 2.47
C GLY A 464 17.01 -31.07 1.52
N MET A 465 18.24 -31.56 1.72
CA MET A 465 19.43 -31.11 1.00
C MET A 465 19.82 -32.15 -0.03
N VAL A 466 20.01 -31.72 -1.28
CA VAL A 466 20.49 -32.58 -2.36
C VAL A 466 21.83 -32.07 -2.87
N GLU A 467 22.77 -32.98 -3.09
CA GLU A 467 24.04 -32.66 -3.75
C GLU A 467 23.91 -32.95 -5.26
N PHE A 468 24.51 -32.10 -6.09
CA PHE A 468 24.58 -32.28 -7.55
C PHE A 468 23.21 -32.48 -8.24
N ASN A 469 22.92 -33.64 -8.84
CA ASN A 469 21.78 -33.86 -9.74
C ASN A 469 20.78 -34.91 -9.23
N ASN A 470 20.82 -35.28 -7.93
CA ASN A 470 20.03 -36.39 -7.41
C ASN A 470 18.52 -36.12 -7.36
N TRP A 471 18.06 -34.88 -7.54
CA TRP A 471 16.65 -34.53 -7.73
C TRP A 471 16.37 -33.91 -9.11
N ASN A 472 17.20 -34.22 -10.11
CA ASN A 472 16.85 -33.98 -11.51
C ASN A 472 15.77 -34.98 -11.97
N LYS A 473 15.09 -34.69 -13.09
CA LYS A 473 13.96 -35.48 -13.58
C LYS A 473 14.24 -36.99 -13.63
N ASP A 474 15.45 -37.40 -14.03
CA ASP A 474 15.83 -38.81 -14.22
C ASP A 474 16.09 -39.53 -12.88
N SER A 475 16.28 -38.75 -11.81
CA SER A 475 16.51 -39.23 -10.45
C SER A 475 15.25 -39.20 -9.58
N ILE A 476 14.07 -39.01 -10.19
CA ILE A 476 12.78 -38.95 -9.52
C ILE A 476 11.85 -40.01 -10.10
N GLY A 477 11.42 -40.97 -9.28
CA GLY A 477 10.37 -41.93 -9.64
C GLY A 477 8.97 -41.32 -9.64
N ASN A 478 8.03 -41.92 -10.38
CA ASN A 478 6.62 -41.53 -10.31
C ASN A 478 6.04 -41.82 -8.93
N TYR A 479 5.20 -40.94 -8.37
CA TYR A 479 4.56 -41.09 -7.06
C TYR A 479 5.53 -41.27 -5.88
N SER A 480 6.77 -40.80 -6.02
CA SER A 480 7.86 -41.09 -5.08
C SER A 480 8.02 -40.03 -3.99
N ILE A 481 8.58 -40.41 -2.86
CA ILE A 481 8.89 -39.53 -1.72
C ILE A 481 10.38 -39.63 -1.40
N ALA A 482 11.08 -38.49 -1.32
CA ALA A 482 12.47 -38.47 -0.83
C ALA A 482 12.68 -37.36 0.21
N LEU A 483 13.12 -37.73 1.42
CA LEU A 483 13.31 -36.80 2.54
C LEU A 483 14.69 -37.00 3.20
N GLY A 484 15.44 -35.91 3.41
CA GLY A 484 16.71 -35.94 4.16
C GLY A 484 17.90 -35.37 3.38
N HIS A 485 19.10 -35.92 3.62
CA HIS A 485 20.34 -35.47 2.97
C HIS A 485 20.70 -36.44 1.85
N ASN A 486 20.68 -35.97 0.61
CA ASN A 486 21.03 -36.73 -0.58
C ASN A 486 20.21 -38.02 -0.87
N PRO A 487 18.88 -38.09 -0.56
CA PRO A 487 18.11 -39.31 -0.82
C PRO A 487 17.77 -39.48 -2.30
N LYS A 488 17.67 -40.74 -2.77
CA LYS A 488 17.35 -41.13 -4.15
C LYS A 488 16.14 -42.06 -4.20
N ALA A 489 14.95 -41.51 -4.43
CA ALA A 489 13.73 -42.29 -4.70
C ALA A 489 13.50 -42.40 -6.22
N LEU A 490 14.11 -43.40 -6.84
CA LEU A 490 14.17 -43.59 -8.30
C LEU A 490 13.03 -44.46 -8.82
N GLY A 491 12.59 -45.45 -8.04
CA GLY A 491 11.53 -46.38 -8.45
C GLY A 491 10.14 -45.73 -8.42
N THR A 492 9.21 -46.26 -9.23
CA THR A 492 7.78 -45.88 -9.12
C THR A 492 7.26 -46.21 -7.73
N ALA A 493 6.55 -45.28 -7.09
CA ALA A 493 6.04 -45.34 -5.73
C ALA A 493 7.12 -45.70 -4.68
N SER A 494 8.38 -45.32 -4.93
CA SER A 494 9.48 -45.55 -4.00
C SER A 494 9.57 -44.48 -2.91
N ILE A 495 10.13 -44.87 -1.76
CA ILE A 495 10.33 -43.99 -0.60
C ILE A 495 11.79 -44.06 -0.16
N ALA A 496 12.49 -42.93 -0.15
CA ALA A 496 13.87 -42.80 0.35
C ALA A 496 13.97 -41.76 1.48
N LEU A 497 14.32 -42.19 2.68
CA LEU A 497 14.37 -41.36 3.88
C LEU A 497 15.75 -41.41 4.54
N GLY A 498 16.27 -40.27 5.02
CA GLY A 498 17.52 -40.19 5.78
C GLY A 498 18.72 -39.70 4.97
N PHE A 499 19.91 -40.23 5.25
CA PHE A 499 21.17 -39.77 4.69
C PHE A 499 21.63 -40.72 3.58
N SER A 500 21.72 -40.24 2.35
CA SER A 500 22.20 -40.97 1.16
C SER A 500 21.48 -42.31 0.94
N SER A 501 20.22 -42.43 1.36
CA SER A 501 19.41 -43.63 1.13
C SER A 501 18.91 -43.69 -0.30
N THR A 502 18.86 -44.90 -0.88
CA THR A 502 18.50 -45.13 -2.28
C THR A 502 17.41 -46.19 -2.39
N ALA A 503 16.25 -45.80 -2.91
CA ALA A 503 15.13 -46.69 -3.23
C ALA A 503 14.94 -46.72 -4.76
N SER A 504 15.49 -47.73 -5.42
CA SER A 504 15.49 -47.85 -6.88
C SER A 504 14.54 -48.90 -7.43
N GLY A 505 14.12 -49.87 -6.61
CA GLY A 505 13.09 -50.83 -7.01
C GLY A 505 11.71 -50.18 -7.10
N ILE A 506 10.82 -50.70 -7.93
CA ILE A 506 9.39 -50.34 -7.90
C ILE A 506 8.82 -50.63 -6.51
N TYR A 507 8.03 -49.73 -5.92
CA TYR A 507 7.46 -49.85 -4.57
C TYR A 507 8.48 -50.09 -3.45
N SER A 508 9.77 -49.81 -3.68
CA SER A 508 10.84 -50.04 -2.71
C SER A 508 10.89 -48.95 -1.62
N LYS A 509 11.42 -49.31 -0.45
CA LYS A 509 11.52 -48.43 0.71
C LYS A 509 12.94 -48.48 1.29
N ALA A 510 13.64 -47.35 1.30
CA ALA A 510 14.95 -47.21 1.92
C ALA A 510 14.92 -46.14 3.02
N MET A 511 15.31 -46.48 4.25
CA MET A 511 15.27 -45.54 5.38
C MET A 511 16.51 -45.67 6.28
N GLY A 512 17.19 -44.56 6.55
CA GLY A 512 18.32 -44.50 7.48
C GLY A 512 19.58 -43.90 6.85
N TYR A 513 20.75 -44.41 7.22
CA TYR A 513 22.04 -43.94 6.71
C TYR A 513 22.56 -44.93 5.67
N MET A 514 22.68 -44.48 4.42
CA MET A 514 23.16 -45.27 3.28
C MET A 514 22.41 -46.60 3.09
N ALA A 515 21.13 -46.63 3.44
CA ALA A 515 20.25 -47.77 3.18
C ALA A 515 19.88 -47.85 1.68
N THR A 516 19.94 -49.04 1.10
CA THR A 516 19.67 -49.28 -0.33
C THR A 516 18.60 -50.34 -0.51
N ALA A 517 17.51 -50.01 -1.20
CA ALA A 517 16.43 -50.91 -1.56
C ALA A 517 16.28 -50.94 -3.09
N SER A 518 16.88 -51.94 -3.74
CA SER A 518 16.92 -52.06 -5.21
C SER A 518 16.01 -53.14 -5.79
N GLY A 519 15.59 -54.11 -4.97
CA GLY A 519 14.58 -55.08 -5.35
C GLY A 519 13.17 -54.46 -5.46
N GLY A 520 12.34 -54.97 -6.38
CA GLY A 520 10.92 -54.60 -6.41
C GLY A 520 10.24 -54.97 -5.09
N TYR A 521 9.44 -54.07 -4.52
CA TYR A 521 8.79 -54.20 -3.22
C TYR A 521 9.74 -54.45 -2.03
N SER A 522 11.05 -54.20 -2.18
CA SER A 522 12.01 -54.44 -1.10
C SER A 522 12.01 -53.32 -0.05
N THR A 523 12.42 -53.67 1.16
CA THR A 523 12.54 -52.72 2.28
C THR A 523 13.92 -52.81 2.91
N ALA A 524 14.66 -51.70 2.97
CA ALA A 524 15.94 -51.57 3.66
C ALA A 524 15.87 -50.48 4.72
N MET A 525 16.17 -50.82 5.97
CA MET A 525 16.10 -49.89 7.10
C MET A 525 17.34 -50.01 8.01
N GLY A 526 17.94 -48.87 8.37
CA GLY A 526 19.06 -48.82 9.32
C GLY A 526 20.33 -48.20 8.72
N TYR A 527 21.49 -48.72 9.12
CA TYR A 527 22.81 -48.19 8.74
C TYR A 527 23.48 -49.14 7.75
N PHE A 528 23.72 -48.69 6.52
CA PHE A 528 24.33 -49.46 5.43
C PHE A 528 23.62 -50.79 5.11
N THR A 529 22.29 -50.82 5.17
CA THR A 529 21.52 -52.00 4.79
C THR A 529 21.30 -52.08 3.28
N ASN A 530 21.27 -53.28 2.71
CA ASN A 530 21.07 -53.50 1.26
C ASN A 530 20.04 -54.60 0.99
N ALA A 531 18.87 -54.24 0.48
CA ALA A 531 17.77 -55.13 0.12
C ALA A 531 17.63 -55.20 -1.42
N SER A 532 18.34 -56.13 -2.06
CA SER A 532 18.37 -56.29 -3.52
C SER A 532 17.45 -57.38 -4.06
N GLY A 533 17.00 -58.31 -3.21
CA GLY A 533 15.98 -59.28 -3.59
C GLY A 533 14.60 -58.63 -3.74
N ALA A 534 13.78 -59.08 -4.69
CA ALA A 534 12.38 -58.66 -4.73
C ALA A 534 11.62 -59.18 -3.49
N ASN A 535 10.73 -58.35 -2.94
CA ASN A 535 10.01 -58.58 -1.67
C ASN A 535 10.93 -58.84 -0.45
N SER A 536 12.24 -58.54 -0.56
CA SER A 536 13.18 -58.73 0.55
C SER A 536 13.05 -57.63 1.60
N THR A 537 13.36 -57.95 2.86
CA THR A 537 13.34 -57.01 3.97
C THR A 537 14.66 -57.07 4.75
N VAL A 538 15.30 -55.94 4.96
CA VAL A 538 16.56 -55.83 5.71
C VAL A 538 16.46 -54.75 6.76
N LEU A 539 16.74 -55.12 8.00
CA LEU A 539 16.76 -54.22 9.15
C LEU A 539 18.12 -54.32 9.88
N GLY A 540 18.63 -53.20 10.41
CA GLY A 540 19.76 -53.19 11.34
C GLY A 540 21.04 -52.56 10.78
N LEU A 541 22.18 -53.19 11.07
CA LEU A 541 23.52 -52.63 10.78
C LEU A 541 24.26 -53.50 9.74
N ASN A 542 24.52 -52.95 8.57
CA ASN A 542 25.37 -53.54 7.53
C ASN A 542 24.93 -54.95 7.08
N ASN A 543 23.61 -55.16 7.08
CA ASN A 543 22.97 -56.39 6.63
C ASN A 543 22.66 -56.32 5.15
N THR A 544 22.65 -57.48 4.49
CA THR A 544 22.28 -57.63 3.08
C THR A 544 21.30 -58.78 2.90
N ALA A 545 20.17 -58.52 2.22
CA ALA A 545 19.28 -59.55 1.69
C ALA A 545 19.32 -59.50 0.17
N LYS A 546 19.76 -60.61 -0.43
CA LYS A 546 19.99 -60.70 -1.89
C LYS A 546 18.91 -61.49 -2.60
N SER A 547 18.30 -62.44 -1.91
CA SER A 547 17.33 -63.37 -2.51
C SER A 547 15.90 -62.82 -2.47
N PHE A 548 15.07 -63.30 -3.39
CA PHE A 548 13.61 -63.16 -3.32
C PHE A 548 13.07 -63.53 -1.93
N VAL A 549 12.17 -62.69 -1.38
CA VAL A 549 11.48 -62.84 -0.07
C VAL A 549 12.37 -63.04 1.16
N GLU A 550 13.68 -62.78 1.06
CA GLU A 550 14.61 -62.93 2.18
C GLU A 550 14.40 -61.82 3.21
N THR A 551 14.31 -62.21 4.48
CA THR A 551 14.25 -61.27 5.62
C THR A 551 15.51 -61.37 6.47
N VAL A 552 16.19 -60.25 6.69
CA VAL A 552 17.43 -60.19 7.47
C VAL A 552 17.33 -59.13 8.56
N VAL A 553 17.70 -59.50 9.79
CA VAL A 553 17.76 -58.61 10.96
C VAL A 553 19.10 -58.74 11.69
N GLY A 554 19.41 -57.81 12.60
CA GLY A 554 20.60 -57.86 13.45
C GLY A 554 21.78 -57.05 12.91
N SER A 555 22.99 -57.60 12.90
CA SER A 555 24.19 -56.92 12.40
C SER A 555 25.11 -57.82 11.60
N PHE A 556 25.69 -57.27 10.52
CA PHE A 556 26.75 -57.89 9.71
C PHE A 556 26.48 -59.37 9.38
N ASN A 557 25.31 -59.69 8.82
CA ASN A 557 25.03 -61.05 8.36
C ASN A 557 26.08 -61.53 7.34
N THR A 558 26.32 -62.84 7.29
CA THR A 558 27.26 -63.46 6.35
C THR A 558 26.85 -63.21 4.91
N ASP A 559 27.84 -63.08 4.03
CA ASP A 559 27.57 -63.08 2.60
C ASP A 559 27.32 -64.51 2.08
N TYR A 560 26.59 -64.65 0.98
CA TYR A 560 26.33 -65.93 0.33
C TYR A 560 25.99 -65.76 -1.16
N SER A 561 26.15 -66.86 -1.90
CA SER A 561 25.65 -66.98 -3.27
C SER A 561 24.19 -67.42 -3.26
N HIS A 562 23.32 -66.72 -4.00
CA HIS A 562 21.90 -67.02 -4.10
C HIS A 562 21.54 -67.51 -5.52
N GLY A 563 20.47 -68.29 -5.65
CA GLY A 563 19.96 -68.80 -6.92
C GLY A 563 19.11 -67.79 -7.71
N GLY A 564 18.59 -66.73 -7.08
CA GLY A 564 17.89 -65.67 -7.82
C GLY A 564 17.34 -64.53 -6.96
N THR A 565 17.07 -63.37 -7.58
CA THR A 565 16.54 -62.19 -6.88
C THR A 565 15.01 -62.07 -6.96
N SER A 566 14.35 -62.83 -7.83
CA SER A 566 12.92 -62.67 -8.15
C SER A 566 12.09 -63.96 -8.13
N ALA A 567 12.69 -65.10 -7.80
CA ALA A 567 12.03 -66.41 -7.79
C ALA A 567 12.39 -67.23 -6.55
N TRP A 568 11.52 -68.18 -6.20
CA TRP A 568 11.73 -69.08 -5.06
C TRP A 568 12.77 -70.15 -5.39
N VAL A 569 13.92 -70.11 -4.73
CA VAL A 569 14.96 -71.15 -4.80
C VAL A 569 15.09 -71.82 -3.43
N SER A 570 14.85 -73.13 -3.36
CA SER A 570 14.71 -73.87 -2.11
C SER A 570 15.96 -73.86 -1.21
N THR A 571 17.15 -73.71 -1.79
CA THR A 571 18.44 -73.62 -1.09
C THR A 571 18.81 -72.21 -0.66
N ASP A 572 18.09 -71.19 -1.09
CA ASP A 572 18.37 -69.80 -0.73
C ASP A 572 17.80 -69.47 0.66
N ARG A 573 18.35 -68.43 1.29
CA ARG A 573 17.91 -67.95 2.59
C ARG A 573 16.48 -67.39 2.53
N LEU A 574 15.70 -67.67 3.55
CA LEU A 574 14.37 -67.11 3.80
C LEU A 574 14.43 -66.12 4.98
N PHE A 575 15.10 -66.50 6.06
CA PHE A 575 15.22 -65.67 7.26
C PHE A 575 16.62 -65.80 7.88
N VAL A 576 17.20 -64.67 8.27
CA VAL A 576 18.54 -64.61 8.86
C VAL A 576 18.58 -63.62 10.02
N ILE A 577 19.22 -64.04 11.11
CA ILE A 577 19.61 -63.14 12.19
C ILE A 577 21.13 -62.99 12.15
N GLY A 578 21.62 -61.83 11.72
CA GLY A 578 23.03 -61.48 11.77
C GLY A 578 23.49 -61.12 13.18
N ASN A 579 24.65 -61.62 13.59
CA ASN A 579 25.31 -61.26 14.85
C ASN A 579 26.81 -61.00 14.66
N GLY A 580 27.22 -60.65 13.43
CA GLY A 580 28.58 -60.21 13.16
C GLY A 580 28.86 -58.86 13.82
N THR A 581 30.14 -58.56 14.03
CA THR A 581 30.59 -57.35 14.74
C THR A 581 31.22 -56.30 13.84
N ALA A 582 31.65 -56.68 12.63
CA ALA A 582 32.27 -55.79 11.66
C ALA A 582 32.13 -56.32 10.22
N SER A 583 32.45 -55.49 9.22
CA SER A 583 32.35 -55.86 7.80
C SER A 583 33.30 -57.01 7.40
N ASN A 584 34.40 -57.16 8.12
CA ASN A 584 35.38 -58.26 8.00
C ASN A 584 35.15 -59.38 9.04
N SER A 585 34.09 -59.30 9.86
CA SER A 585 33.74 -60.29 10.89
C SER A 585 32.22 -60.50 10.86
N ARG A 586 31.75 -61.04 9.73
CA ARG A 586 30.33 -61.32 9.49
C ARG A 586 29.95 -62.67 10.08
N SER A 587 28.77 -62.75 10.69
CA SER A 587 28.27 -63.98 11.30
C SER A 587 26.74 -64.00 11.35
N ASN A 588 26.17 -65.20 11.40
CA ASN A 588 24.76 -65.44 11.62
C ASN A 588 24.56 -66.13 12.98
N ALA A 589 23.56 -65.71 13.74
CA ALA A 589 23.05 -66.47 14.87
C ALA A 589 22.11 -67.59 14.40
N MET A 590 21.36 -67.35 13.32
CA MET A 590 20.38 -68.27 12.75
C MET A 590 20.27 -68.05 11.24
N THR A 591 20.19 -69.15 10.49
CA THR A 591 19.93 -69.18 9.05
C THR A 591 18.78 -70.16 8.77
N VAL A 592 17.69 -69.67 8.18
CA VAL A 592 16.58 -70.49 7.69
C VAL A 592 16.58 -70.47 6.18
N LEU A 593 16.65 -71.64 5.56
CA LEU A 593 16.54 -71.80 4.11
C LEU A 593 15.08 -71.92 3.68
N LYS A 594 14.79 -71.63 2.42
CA LYS A 594 13.42 -71.73 1.85
C LYS A 594 12.85 -73.15 1.86
N ASN A 595 13.68 -74.18 1.89
CA ASN A 595 13.25 -75.57 2.09
C ASN A 595 12.89 -75.91 3.54
N GLY A 596 12.96 -74.95 4.46
CA GLY A 596 12.60 -75.12 5.88
C GLY A 596 13.72 -75.62 6.78
N ARG A 597 14.92 -75.87 6.25
CA ARG A 597 16.08 -76.26 7.06
C ARG A 597 16.63 -75.08 7.86
N VAL A 598 17.02 -75.34 9.11
CA VAL A 598 17.49 -74.33 10.07
C VAL A 598 18.92 -74.66 10.51
N GLY A 599 19.84 -73.76 10.20
CA GLY A 599 21.19 -73.76 10.75
C GLY A 599 21.31 -72.73 11.87
N LEU A 600 21.95 -73.09 12.97
CA LEU A 600 22.26 -72.15 14.04
C LEU A 600 23.77 -71.85 14.09
N GLN A 601 24.10 -70.65 14.55
CA GLN A 601 25.48 -70.18 14.70
C GLN A 601 26.24 -70.25 13.36
N THR A 602 27.36 -70.97 13.29
CA THR A 602 28.22 -71.01 12.09
C THR A 602 27.64 -71.86 10.95
N VAL A 603 26.52 -72.55 11.15
CA VAL A 603 25.86 -73.34 10.09
C VAL A 603 25.01 -72.44 9.20
N THR A 604 25.48 -72.22 7.96
CA THR A 604 24.81 -71.37 6.97
C THR A 604 24.14 -72.12 5.81
N SER A 605 24.46 -73.41 5.64
CA SER A 605 23.93 -74.28 4.59
C SER A 605 23.49 -75.63 5.18
N PRO A 606 22.46 -75.67 6.03
CA PRO A 606 22.04 -76.89 6.71
C PRO A 606 21.56 -77.98 5.74
N THR A 607 22.00 -79.21 5.97
CA THR A 607 21.56 -80.43 5.29
C THR A 607 20.38 -81.07 6.04
N TYR A 608 20.31 -80.89 7.35
CA TYR A 608 19.24 -81.41 8.19
C TYR A 608 18.19 -80.34 8.54
N ALA A 609 17.02 -80.77 9.02
CA ALA A 609 15.94 -79.84 9.39
C ALA A 609 16.37 -78.84 10.49
N LEU A 610 17.18 -79.30 11.45
CA LEU A 610 17.88 -78.47 12.42
C LEU A 610 19.33 -78.96 12.50
N GLU A 611 20.27 -78.05 12.34
CA GLU A 611 21.69 -78.37 12.34
C GLU A 611 22.49 -77.40 13.21
N LEU A 612 23.41 -77.98 14.00
CA LEU A 612 24.34 -77.30 14.89
C LEU A 612 25.77 -77.55 14.39
N PRO A 613 26.70 -76.61 14.59
CA PRO A 613 28.05 -76.77 14.07
C PRO A 613 28.83 -77.90 14.74
N ASN A 614 29.74 -78.54 14.01
CA ASN A 614 30.62 -79.56 14.57
C ASN A 614 31.76 -78.92 15.39
N THR A 615 31.51 -78.70 16.68
CA THR A 615 32.50 -78.17 17.61
C THR A 615 32.33 -78.75 19.02
N THR A 616 33.47 -78.85 19.70
CA THR A 616 33.56 -79.31 21.09
C THR A 616 33.32 -78.19 22.10
N THR A 617 33.23 -76.94 21.66
CA THR A 617 33.05 -75.76 22.51
C THR A 617 31.68 -75.77 23.20
N ILE A 618 31.64 -75.66 24.53
CA ILE A 618 30.37 -75.65 25.28
C ILE A 618 29.50 -74.47 24.87
N GLY A 619 28.20 -74.74 24.60
CA GLY A 619 27.23 -73.73 24.17
C GLY A 619 27.26 -73.45 22.65
N ILE A 620 28.21 -74.02 21.93
CA ILE A 620 28.33 -73.93 20.47
C ILE A 620 28.28 -75.36 19.93
N GLY A 621 27.46 -75.64 18.91
CA GLY A 621 27.36 -77.02 18.39
C GLY A 621 26.60 -78.04 19.24
N ARG A 622 26.36 -77.74 20.53
CA ARG A 622 25.68 -78.64 21.47
C ARG A 622 24.27 -78.16 21.81
N GLY A 623 23.28 -79.05 21.69
CA GLY A 623 21.92 -78.83 22.17
C GLY A 623 21.74 -79.30 23.60
N ARG A 624 21.10 -78.49 24.46
CA ARG A 624 20.61 -78.92 25.76
C ARG A 624 19.09 -78.84 25.76
N ALA A 625 18.43 -79.97 25.98
CA ALA A 625 16.99 -80.08 26.09
C ALA A 625 16.64 -80.79 27.40
N ASN A 626 15.39 -80.63 27.87
CA ASN A 626 14.89 -81.47 28.96
C ASN A 626 14.79 -82.93 28.51
N ASP A 627 14.33 -83.17 27.27
CA ASP A 627 14.30 -84.49 26.62
C ASP A 627 14.25 -84.36 25.08
N TRP A 628 14.72 -85.38 24.37
CA TRP A 628 14.56 -85.54 22.91
C TRP A 628 13.55 -86.67 22.63
N VAL A 629 12.27 -86.31 22.53
CA VAL A 629 11.19 -87.30 22.35
C VAL A 629 11.09 -87.72 20.89
N LEU A 630 11.13 -89.04 20.64
CA LEU A 630 10.98 -89.66 19.32
C LEU A 630 9.57 -90.27 19.16
N TYR A 631 8.96 -90.10 17.98
CA TYR A 631 7.72 -90.81 17.66
C TYR A 631 7.98 -92.32 17.54
N SER A 632 7.31 -93.13 18.37
CA SER A 632 7.51 -94.58 18.41
C SER A 632 6.21 -95.39 18.43
N ASP A 633 5.08 -94.77 18.06
CA ASP A 633 3.75 -95.38 18.03
C ASP A 633 3.71 -96.62 17.11
N GLY A 634 3.11 -97.72 17.58
CA GLY A 634 3.03 -98.97 16.84
C GLY A 634 2.29 -98.87 15.50
N ARG A 635 1.38 -97.88 15.35
CA ARG A 635 0.65 -97.63 14.09
C ARG A 635 1.55 -97.09 12.98
N LEU A 636 2.69 -96.49 13.33
CA LEU A 636 3.67 -95.96 12.36
C LEU A 636 4.63 -97.05 11.85
N LYS A 637 4.48 -98.31 12.27
CA LYS A 637 5.47 -99.39 12.04
C LYS A 637 4.79 -100.66 11.51
N THR A 638 5.19 -101.11 10.31
CA THR A 638 4.77 -102.39 9.70
C THR A 638 5.97 -103.31 9.47
N ASN A 639 5.74 -104.61 9.16
CA ASN A 639 6.80 -105.61 8.91
C ASN A 639 7.82 -105.74 10.06
N ARG A 640 7.33 -105.97 11.28
CA ARG A 640 8.16 -106.12 12.48
C ARG A 640 8.86 -107.49 12.47
N THR A 641 10.17 -107.49 12.23
CA THR A 641 11.04 -108.68 12.34
C THR A 641 12.02 -108.54 13.50
N GLU A 642 12.54 -109.66 13.97
CA GLU A 642 13.59 -109.65 15.01
C GLU A 642 14.88 -109.03 14.47
N ILE A 643 15.63 -108.35 15.34
CA ILE A 643 16.93 -107.77 15.00
C ILE A 643 17.92 -108.93 14.80
N THR A 644 18.61 -108.96 13.66
CA THR A 644 19.59 -110.00 13.30
C THR A 644 20.96 -109.78 13.92
N TYR A 645 21.23 -108.55 14.38
CA TYR A 645 22.45 -108.17 15.09
C TYR A 645 22.35 -108.49 16.58
N GLY A 646 23.42 -109.04 17.14
CA GLY A 646 23.45 -109.48 18.53
C GLY A 646 24.82 -109.35 19.17
N LEU A 647 25.13 -110.28 20.07
CA LEU A 647 26.39 -110.30 20.82
C LEU A 647 27.60 -110.41 19.89
N TYR A 648 27.49 -111.20 18.83
CA TYR A 648 28.60 -111.42 17.89
C TYR A 648 29.05 -110.13 17.19
N GLU A 649 28.12 -109.28 16.73
CA GLU A 649 28.46 -107.99 16.13
C GLU A 649 28.94 -106.98 17.18
N ILE A 650 28.30 -106.94 18.36
CA ILE A 650 28.72 -106.05 19.44
C ILE A 650 30.16 -106.35 19.89
N MET A 651 30.57 -107.63 19.93
CA MET A 651 31.95 -108.02 20.28
C MET A 651 33.00 -107.60 19.25
N LYS A 652 32.60 -107.20 18.04
CA LYS A 652 33.49 -106.65 17.01
C LYS A 652 33.63 -105.14 17.09
N LEU A 653 32.81 -104.46 17.89
CA LEU A 653 32.87 -103.02 18.02
C LEU A 653 34.11 -102.60 18.82
N GLU A 654 34.80 -101.58 18.34
CA GLU A 654 35.97 -101.01 18.99
C GLU A 654 35.62 -99.63 19.58
N PRO A 655 35.29 -99.55 20.88
CA PRO A 655 35.13 -98.24 21.53
C PRO A 655 36.49 -97.57 21.66
N LEU A 656 36.57 -96.32 21.20
CA LEU A 656 37.82 -95.57 21.17
C LEU A 656 37.71 -94.29 22.00
N LYS A 657 38.85 -93.89 22.57
CA LYS A 657 39.08 -92.53 23.04
C LYS A 657 39.85 -91.80 21.95
N TYR A 658 39.35 -90.66 21.51
CA TYR A 658 39.96 -89.88 20.44
C TYR A 658 39.93 -88.39 20.75
N PHE A 659 40.75 -87.63 20.02
CA PHE A 659 40.68 -86.17 20.05
C PHE A 659 39.73 -85.72 18.94
N HIS A 660 38.55 -85.21 19.32
CA HIS A 660 37.52 -84.74 18.40
C HIS A 660 37.87 -83.33 17.95
N HIS A 661 38.32 -83.22 16.70
CA HIS A 661 38.61 -81.94 16.06
C HIS A 661 37.33 -81.18 15.68
N ASN A 662 37.34 -79.87 15.88
CA ASN A 662 36.30 -79.00 15.36
C ASN A 662 36.40 -78.96 13.82
N SER A 663 35.27 -78.78 13.13
CA SER A 663 35.28 -78.57 11.69
C SER A 663 34.29 -77.50 11.26
N ILE A 664 34.62 -76.80 10.17
CA ILE A 664 33.72 -75.87 9.51
C ILE A 664 33.63 -76.22 8.03
N THR A 665 32.43 -76.17 7.47
CA THR A 665 32.22 -76.30 6.03
C THR A 665 32.18 -74.91 5.43
N GLU A 666 33.21 -74.55 4.68
CA GLU A 666 33.30 -73.28 3.94
C GLU A 666 33.35 -73.57 2.44
N ASN A 667 32.48 -72.92 1.67
CA ASN A 667 32.41 -73.10 0.21
C ASN A 667 32.29 -74.57 -0.25
N GLY A 668 31.62 -75.42 0.54
CA GLY A 668 31.45 -76.84 0.24
C GLY A 668 32.67 -77.71 0.51
N VAL A 669 33.70 -77.18 1.19
CA VAL A 669 34.88 -77.93 1.63
C VAL A 669 34.89 -77.97 3.16
N ILE A 670 35.09 -79.16 3.73
CA ILE A 670 35.26 -79.33 5.17
C ILE A 670 36.70 -78.99 5.55
N ASN A 671 36.85 -77.94 6.37
CA ASN A 671 38.11 -77.59 7.01
C ASN A 671 38.10 -78.10 8.45
N ILE A 672 38.99 -79.04 8.75
CA ILE A 672 39.19 -79.61 10.09
C ILE A 672 40.27 -78.76 10.79
N SER A 673 39.98 -78.27 12.00
CA SER A 673 40.93 -77.48 12.76
C SER A 673 41.73 -78.34 13.74
N ASN A 674 42.88 -77.85 14.19
CA ASN A 674 43.66 -78.51 15.25
C ASN A 674 43.04 -78.30 16.66
N GLU A 675 41.99 -77.51 16.78
CA GLU A 675 41.27 -77.30 18.03
C GLU A 675 40.20 -78.38 18.23
N GLY A 676 39.96 -78.76 19.47
CA GLY A 676 39.08 -79.89 19.78
C GLY A 676 39.09 -80.25 21.25
N ALA A 677 38.53 -81.41 21.57
CA ALA A 677 38.55 -81.97 22.91
C ALA A 677 38.66 -83.50 22.85
N ASN A 678 39.19 -84.11 23.91
CA ASN A 678 39.14 -85.56 24.06
C ASN A 678 37.69 -85.99 24.29
N ASP A 679 37.25 -87.00 23.54
CA ASP A 679 35.94 -87.62 23.67
C ASP A 679 36.05 -89.14 23.54
N ILE A 680 34.94 -89.83 23.78
CA ILE A 680 34.81 -91.28 23.63
C ILE A 680 33.67 -91.61 22.67
N GLY A 681 33.82 -92.68 21.90
CA GLY A 681 32.79 -93.11 20.96
C GLY A 681 33.28 -94.14 19.96
N PHE A 682 32.64 -94.15 18.80
CA PHE A 682 32.97 -95.02 17.67
C PHE A 682 33.30 -94.21 16.42
N ILE A 683 34.16 -94.77 15.56
CA ILE A 683 34.42 -94.23 14.22
C ILE A 683 33.30 -94.69 13.28
N ALA A 684 32.62 -93.73 12.64
CA ALA A 684 31.44 -93.99 11.83
C ALA A 684 31.71 -94.98 10.68
N GLN A 685 32.87 -94.86 10.02
CA GLN A 685 33.26 -95.70 8.89
C GLN A 685 33.51 -97.15 9.29
N ASP A 686 34.07 -97.39 10.48
CA ASP A 686 34.27 -98.74 11.00
C ASP A 686 32.96 -99.35 11.47
N LEU A 687 32.12 -98.53 12.12
CA LEU A 687 30.79 -98.93 12.55
C LEU A 687 29.89 -99.31 11.37
N PHE A 688 29.99 -98.60 10.25
CA PHE A 688 29.20 -98.89 9.04
C PHE A 688 29.46 -100.28 8.45
N LYS A 689 30.68 -100.82 8.61
CA LYS A 689 31.04 -102.17 8.15
C LYS A 689 30.35 -103.28 8.97
N ILE A 690 29.92 -102.96 10.19
CA ILE A 690 29.37 -103.93 11.16
C ILE A 690 27.86 -103.71 11.31
N LEU A 691 27.44 -102.46 11.53
CA LEU A 691 26.06 -102.00 11.75
C LEU A 691 25.75 -100.79 10.83
N PRO A 692 25.44 -101.01 9.54
CA PRO A 692 25.22 -99.92 8.60
C PRO A 692 24.01 -99.03 8.94
N GLU A 693 22.94 -99.57 9.55
CA GLU A 693 21.68 -98.85 9.80
C GLU A 693 21.76 -97.76 10.87
N ILE A 694 22.80 -97.79 11.69
CA ILE A 694 23.05 -96.79 12.75
C ILE A 694 23.97 -95.67 12.29
N VAL A 695 24.51 -95.77 11.07
CA VAL A 695 25.41 -94.77 10.49
C VAL A 695 24.73 -94.14 9.28
N SER A 696 24.80 -92.81 9.19
CA SER A 696 24.35 -92.07 8.02
C SER A 696 25.59 -91.58 7.26
N PRO A 697 25.92 -92.20 6.11
CA PRO A 697 26.96 -91.69 5.23
C PRO A 697 26.49 -90.38 4.56
N PRO A 698 27.41 -89.42 4.32
CA PRO A 698 27.08 -88.22 3.56
C PRO A 698 26.87 -88.55 2.08
N GLU A 699 26.02 -87.81 1.38
CA GLU A 699 25.88 -87.92 -0.09
C GLU A 699 27.18 -87.53 -0.81
N ASN A 700 27.96 -86.62 -0.22
CA ASN A 700 29.25 -86.18 -0.72
C ASN A 700 30.23 -85.96 0.45
N GLU A 701 31.22 -86.83 0.55
CA GLU A 701 32.24 -86.80 1.62
C GLU A 701 33.14 -85.55 1.59
N ALA A 702 33.22 -84.83 0.48
CA ALA A 702 33.99 -83.59 0.42
C ALA A 702 33.31 -82.44 1.18
N SER A 703 31.98 -82.51 1.32
CA SER A 703 31.16 -81.40 1.81
C SER A 703 30.42 -81.69 3.12
N ASP A 704 30.22 -82.96 3.47
CA ASP A 704 29.48 -83.36 4.69
C ASP A 704 30.17 -84.53 5.41
N LEU A 705 29.89 -84.68 6.70
CA LEU A 705 30.51 -85.65 7.58
C LEU A 705 29.62 -86.88 7.80
N TRP A 706 30.25 -88.04 7.99
CA TRP A 706 29.56 -89.24 8.44
C TRP A 706 29.01 -89.02 9.86
N SER A 707 27.79 -89.48 10.13
CA SER A 707 27.15 -89.34 11.44
C SER A 707 26.64 -90.67 11.99
N VAL A 708 26.58 -90.78 13.32
CA VAL A 708 26.16 -92.00 14.03
C VAL A 708 24.93 -91.72 14.88
N SER A 709 23.93 -92.58 14.80
CA SER A 709 22.74 -92.59 15.63
C SER A 709 22.92 -93.55 16.81
N TYR A 710 23.51 -93.04 17.90
CA TYR A 710 23.70 -93.82 19.14
C TYR A 710 22.37 -94.35 19.73
N SER A 711 21.25 -93.68 19.49
CA SER A 711 19.93 -94.16 19.92
C SER A 711 19.48 -95.45 19.23
N LYS A 712 19.91 -95.68 17.98
CA LYS A 712 19.66 -96.94 17.27
C LYS A 712 20.58 -98.08 17.71
N LEU A 713 21.70 -97.78 18.39
CA LEU A 713 22.58 -98.79 18.97
C LEU A 713 21.94 -99.42 20.22
N THR A 714 21.09 -98.69 20.94
CA THR A 714 20.46 -99.18 22.18
C THR A 714 19.68 -100.49 21.99
N PRO A 715 18.79 -100.66 21.00
CA PRO A 715 18.12 -101.95 20.76
C PRO A 715 19.07 -103.11 20.44
N VAL A 716 20.17 -102.87 19.73
CA VAL A 716 21.18 -103.90 19.40
C VAL A 716 21.94 -104.32 20.66
N LEU A 717 22.32 -103.35 21.51
CA LEU A 717 22.94 -103.64 22.81
C LEU A 717 22.00 -104.43 23.72
N VAL A 718 20.71 -104.10 23.75
CA VAL A 718 19.71 -104.88 24.51
C VAL A 718 19.65 -106.32 24.03
N LYS A 719 19.65 -106.55 22.70
CA LYS A 719 19.66 -107.90 22.12
C LYS A 719 20.94 -108.67 22.48
N ALA A 720 22.11 -108.02 22.36
CA ALA A 720 23.39 -108.61 22.74
C ALA A 720 23.45 -109.02 24.23
N ILE A 721 22.90 -108.19 25.12
CA ILE A 721 22.81 -108.52 26.55
C ILE A 721 21.88 -109.72 26.79
N GLN A 722 20.75 -109.81 26.08
CA GLN A 722 19.85 -110.96 26.17
C GLN A 722 20.52 -112.26 25.72
N GLU A 723 21.29 -112.22 24.62
CA GLU A 723 22.06 -113.37 24.14
C GLU A 723 23.18 -113.75 25.11
N GLN A 724 23.92 -112.76 25.64
CA GLN A 724 24.95 -112.99 26.65
C GLN A 724 24.36 -113.65 27.91
N GLN A 725 23.20 -113.17 28.38
CA GLN A 725 22.51 -113.78 29.52
C GLN A 725 22.10 -115.22 29.22
N SER A 726 21.60 -115.50 28.02
CA SER A 726 21.27 -116.87 27.61
C SER A 726 22.48 -117.80 27.60
N ILE A 727 23.65 -117.31 27.18
CA ILE A 727 24.92 -118.07 27.24
C ILE A 727 25.31 -118.34 28.70
N ILE A 728 25.22 -117.33 29.57
CA ILE A 728 25.51 -117.47 31.00
C ILE A 728 24.58 -118.50 31.65
N ASP A 729 23.28 -118.44 31.37
CA ASP A 729 22.30 -119.38 31.91
C ASP A 729 22.59 -120.81 31.45
N ASN A 730 22.96 -121.00 30.19
CA ASN A 730 23.36 -122.31 29.65
C ASN A 730 24.66 -122.82 30.29
N GLN A 731 25.66 -121.93 30.47
CA GLN A 731 26.90 -122.25 31.17
C GLN A 731 26.64 -122.65 32.64
N ASN A 732 25.77 -121.93 33.34
CA ASN A 732 25.37 -122.26 34.72
C ASN A 732 24.66 -123.61 34.80
N GLN A 733 23.72 -123.90 33.89
CA GLN A 733 23.09 -125.23 33.80
C GLN A 733 24.13 -126.33 33.54
N ARG A 734 25.13 -126.06 32.70
CA ARG A 734 26.20 -127.01 32.44
C ARG A 734 27.11 -127.21 33.66
N ILE A 735 27.38 -126.16 34.42
CA ILE A 735 28.11 -126.23 35.69
C ILE A 735 27.31 -127.07 36.69
N GLU A 736 26.02 -126.82 36.89
CA GLU A 736 25.16 -127.63 37.77
C GLU A 736 25.13 -129.11 37.34
N GLU A 737 25.06 -129.39 36.03
CA GLU A 737 25.10 -130.77 35.52
C GLU A 737 26.45 -131.45 35.76
N LEU A 738 27.56 -130.70 35.62
CA LEU A 738 28.91 -131.18 35.89
C LEU A 738 29.15 -131.40 37.38
N GLU A 739 28.68 -130.50 38.25
CA GLU A 739 28.71 -130.63 39.71
C GLU A 739 27.93 -131.88 40.16
N ARG A 740 26.74 -132.11 39.60
CA ARG A 740 25.95 -133.32 39.88
C ARG A 740 26.65 -134.61 39.44
N LYS A 741 27.33 -134.59 38.28
CA LYS A 741 28.14 -135.74 37.81
C LYS A 741 29.38 -135.96 38.67
N LEU A 742 30.01 -134.89 39.15
CA LEU A 742 31.15 -134.95 40.07
C LEU A 742 30.73 -135.52 41.43
N GLU A 743 29.58 -135.13 41.96
CA GLU A 743 29.00 -135.67 43.19
C GLU A 743 28.72 -137.18 43.07
N ILE A 744 28.20 -137.63 41.94
CA ILE A 744 28.01 -139.06 41.63
C ILE A 744 29.34 -139.82 41.55
N LEU A 745 30.39 -139.20 40.99
CA LEU A 745 31.74 -139.78 40.90
C LEU A 745 32.44 -139.85 42.25
N LEU A 746 32.36 -138.80 43.07
CA LEU A 746 32.87 -138.79 44.44
C LEU A 746 32.19 -139.88 45.30
N ASN A 747 30.87 -140.07 45.15
CA ASN A 747 30.15 -141.17 45.78
C ASN A 747 30.54 -142.57 45.27
N LYS A 748 31.14 -142.69 44.08
CA LYS A 748 31.67 -143.96 43.55
C LYS A 748 33.11 -144.26 43.97
N ILE A 749 33.87 -143.26 44.39
CA ILE A 749 35.27 -143.41 44.84
C ILE A 749 35.35 -143.54 46.38
N GLY A 750 34.30 -143.13 47.09
CA GLY A 750 34.16 -143.24 48.55
C GLY A 750 33.54 -144.54 49.09
N ASN A 751 33.47 -145.62 48.30
CA ASN A 751 33.06 -146.98 48.73
C ASN A 751 34.13 -148.01 48.37
#